data_AF-D3BLJ9-F1
#
_entry.id   AF-D3BLJ9-F1
#
_cell.length_a   1.000
_cell.length_b   1.000
_cell.length_c   1.000
_cell.angle_alpha   90.00
_cell.angle_beta   90.00
_cell.angle_gamma   90.00
#
_symmetry.space_group_name_H-M   'P 1'
#
loop_
_entity.id
_entity.type
_entity.pdbx_description
1 polymer ?
#
loop_
_entity_poly.entity_id
_entity_poly.type
_entity_poly.pdbx_seq_one_letter_code
_entity_poly.pdbx_strand_id
1 'polypeptide(L)'
;MDKYLLIKLLENSFLRFELFKNVKSINLQQIGRPFAWLIRYDHIIVETSRDAYHGSQLYRIAQYATDLGRTDIIRCLFNRFTATGNKRIIRYLFNGIELSGAINKKHHDLVDYLVQEREYVIDFDSAISAAVTALDFNLLKFLKVDDNELMQQHGSTLVETAILNDQVDTLRYLFEDLKIPKAPELANLALIYDCTKCLHYLVKEHNYKISASMDFIAKNSLLGVEWLHNNTEHVDMGNKKFCTTNAIDKAAENSLEIVKFLNENRSEGCTVESLYNAIKAGKFEIVRYLVEHCNMSMEYNEQIFIYAINYRNIEFMRYLFERATRQPIADVSHRLLGLVIHMQDYRFAQEMIEYLWNLYGQQWLASDNAPIIINLSYSHKITEWLVEHGCQLEKGYQIDKGILQYTGVEDIAYYLTKQPNQESFEDIYTTVASFARFDLIEYLYTQNIGDIQHTDCPALQACIEKSISSNRLDVFNLLCSADYAKKYLQKSTFEAVKSNQVDVLKYLFESQQNGTDYNMYFMQASRDGHLSIAEFLIQKISENQTIRNNINYLKFLDIFILKIIAVSDDIRSLWDIDRSEVIKSIYKVSKDGAGSKVLVECPKYQVYNGFPPGEPEKYNPVLEDCFDRGGYFCVIRDPVSNRVLGAAVLDTKKIGVDNDLLTLVFFFIGVELRGKGFCVLSEAKQIDGVNGLYISAIPGKNTVDFYIAQGCKLIDTLDQELYEREPEDVHLILKF
;
A
#
# COMPACT_ATOMS: atom_id res chain seq x y z
N MET A 1 -18.65 36.75 -19.62
CA MET A 1 -18.02 36.55 -18.30
C MET A 1 -17.68 37.92 -17.73
N ASP A 2 -17.98 38.19 -16.46
CA ASP A 2 -17.81 39.50 -15.84
C ASP A 2 -16.32 39.89 -15.74
N LYS A 3 -16.02 41.17 -15.96
CA LYS A 3 -14.68 41.74 -16.15
C LYS A 3 -13.81 41.62 -14.90
N TYR A 4 -14.44 41.64 -13.72
CA TYR A 4 -13.78 41.49 -12.43
C TYR A 4 -13.46 40.02 -12.10
N LEU A 5 -14.32 39.10 -12.57
CA LEU A 5 -14.14 37.67 -12.40
C LEU A 5 -12.98 37.16 -13.28
N LEU A 6 -12.84 37.68 -14.50
CA LEU A 6 -11.75 37.32 -15.41
C LEU A 6 -10.36 37.71 -14.86
N ILE A 7 -10.26 38.86 -14.18
CA ILE A 7 -9.00 39.34 -13.57
C ILE A 7 -8.64 38.50 -12.34
N LYS A 8 -9.60 38.23 -11.44
CA LYS A 8 -9.38 37.32 -10.29
C LYS A 8 -9.08 35.88 -10.70
N LEU A 9 -9.64 35.40 -11.80
CA LEU A 9 -9.39 34.05 -12.33
C LEU A 9 -8.02 33.92 -13.00
N LEU A 10 -7.48 35.01 -13.57
CA LEU A 10 -6.12 35.05 -14.11
C LEU A 10 -5.05 35.09 -13.01
N GLU A 11 -5.36 35.45 -11.77
CA GLU A 11 -4.39 35.46 -10.66
C GLU A 11 -4.17 34.07 -10.03
N ASN A 12 -5.02 33.09 -10.33
CA ASN A 12 -4.99 31.77 -9.70
C ASN A 12 -4.46 30.69 -10.65
N SER A 13 -3.30 30.09 -10.33
CA SER A 13 -2.54 29.18 -11.22
C SER A 13 -3.30 27.92 -11.65
N PHE A 14 -4.20 27.41 -10.81
CA PHE A 14 -4.98 26.18 -11.06
C PHE A 14 -6.11 26.39 -12.07
N LEU A 15 -6.78 27.55 -12.05
CA LEU A 15 -7.90 27.88 -12.95
C LEU A 15 -7.45 28.28 -14.37
N ARG A 16 -6.16 28.63 -14.55
CA ARG A 16 -5.58 28.92 -15.88
C ARG A 16 -5.59 27.69 -16.80
N PHE A 17 -5.37 26.48 -16.27
CA PHE A 17 -5.22 25.26 -17.07
C PHE A 17 -6.57 24.74 -17.63
N GLU A 18 -7.64 24.78 -16.81
CA GLU A 18 -9.00 24.35 -17.21
C GLU A 18 -9.65 25.25 -18.28
N LEU A 19 -9.32 26.55 -18.28
CA LEU A 19 -9.85 27.50 -19.25
C LEU A 19 -9.25 27.33 -20.64
N PHE A 20 -7.95 27.05 -20.76
CA PHE A 20 -7.31 26.80 -22.07
C PHE A 20 -7.73 25.46 -22.69
N LYS A 21 -8.08 24.47 -21.86
CA LYS A 21 -8.52 23.14 -22.28
C LYS A 21 -9.92 23.13 -22.92
N ASN A 22 -10.81 24.03 -22.50
CA ASN A 22 -12.25 23.98 -22.85
C ASN A 22 -12.72 25.05 -23.86
N VAL A 23 -11.85 25.95 -24.33
CA VAL A 23 -12.25 27.03 -25.23
C VAL A 23 -12.00 26.67 -26.70
N LYS A 24 -13.09 26.41 -27.43
CA LYS A 24 -13.12 26.02 -28.86
C LYS A 24 -12.68 27.12 -29.85
N SER A 25 -12.83 28.41 -29.49
CA SER A 25 -12.31 29.55 -30.25
C SER A 25 -12.37 30.81 -29.40
N ILE A 26 -11.30 31.61 -29.33
CA ILE A 26 -11.32 32.92 -28.67
C ILE A 26 -11.46 34.01 -29.73
N ASN A 27 -12.63 34.67 -29.80
CA ASN A 27 -12.78 35.88 -30.61
C ASN A 27 -12.25 37.09 -29.82
N LEU A 28 -10.95 37.38 -30.00
CA LEU A 28 -10.24 38.44 -29.30
C LEU A 28 -10.75 39.87 -29.62
N GLN A 29 -11.55 40.07 -30.67
CA GLN A 29 -12.17 41.37 -30.95
C GLN A 29 -13.30 41.73 -29.97
N GLN A 30 -13.92 40.74 -29.30
CA GLN A 30 -14.96 40.97 -28.29
C GLN A 30 -14.42 41.06 -26.86
N ILE A 31 -13.14 40.74 -26.62
CA ILE A 31 -12.47 40.90 -25.32
C ILE A 31 -12.01 42.37 -25.21
N GLY A 32 -13.00 43.27 -25.28
CA GLY A 32 -12.84 44.70 -25.23
C GLY A 32 -12.41 45.15 -23.84
N ARG A 33 -11.17 45.67 -23.77
CA ARG A 33 -10.55 46.51 -22.72
C ARG A 33 -9.56 45.87 -21.72
N PRO A 34 -9.55 44.57 -21.33
CA PRO A 34 -8.48 44.05 -20.47
C PRO A 34 -7.15 43.88 -21.23
N PHE A 35 -7.20 43.36 -22.47
CA PHE A 35 -5.99 43.17 -23.29
C PHE A 35 -5.44 44.47 -23.89
N ALA A 36 -6.32 45.44 -24.17
CA ALA A 36 -5.91 46.76 -24.66
C ALA A 36 -5.13 47.57 -23.61
N TRP A 37 -5.21 47.22 -22.33
CA TRP A 37 -4.48 47.91 -21.26
C TRP A 37 -3.02 47.46 -21.15
N LEU A 38 -2.74 46.17 -21.42
CA LEU A 38 -1.37 45.63 -21.56
C LEU A 38 -0.63 46.12 -22.82
N ILE A 39 -1.37 46.64 -23.80
CA ILE A 39 -0.87 46.97 -25.16
C ILE A 39 -0.83 48.50 -25.41
N ARG A 40 -1.27 49.35 -24.46
CA ARG A 40 -1.39 50.81 -24.66
C ARG A 40 -0.12 51.64 -24.43
N TYR A 41 1.06 51.06 -24.63
CA TYR A 41 2.32 51.79 -24.69
C TYR A 41 3.00 51.49 -26.02
N ASP A 42 2.72 52.34 -27.02
CA ASP A 42 3.38 52.39 -28.34
C ASP A 42 4.87 52.82 -28.27
N HIS A 43 5.48 52.74 -27.10
CA HIS A 43 6.89 53.08 -26.88
C HIS A 43 7.55 52.03 -25.98
N ILE A 44 7.92 50.89 -26.58
CA ILE A 44 8.80 49.93 -25.91
C ILE A 44 10.24 50.37 -26.13
N ILE A 45 10.72 51.24 -25.25
CA ILE A 45 12.14 51.27 -24.87
C ILE A 45 12.24 50.42 -23.61
N VAL A 46 12.97 49.30 -23.70
CA VAL A 46 13.22 48.40 -22.56
C VAL A 46 14.23 49.07 -21.63
N GLU A 47 13.78 50.02 -20.82
CA GLU A 47 14.59 50.66 -19.77
C GLU A 47 13.70 50.99 -18.57
N THR A 48 13.35 49.99 -17.76
CA THR A 48 13.24 50.03 -16.28
C THR A 48 12.39 48.89 -15.70
N SER A 49 12.62 48.58 -14.42
CA SER A 49 12.29 47.35 -13.68
C SER A 49 10.80 46.96 -13.53
N ARG A 50 9.83 47.71 -14.08
CA ARG A 50 8.40 47.30 -14.10
C ARG A 50 8.02 46.50 -15.35
N ASP A 51 8.78 46.61 -16.44
CA ASP A 51 8.43 46.02 -17.75
C ASP A 51 8.80 44.52 -17.89
N ALA A 52 9.68 44.01 -17.02
CA ALA A 52 10.00 42.57 -16.95
C ALA A 52 8.79 41.71 -16.53
N TYR A 53 7.84 42.30 -15.79
CA TYR A 53 6.65 41.61 -15.32
C TYR A 53 5.64 41.31 -16.45
N HIS A 54 5.59 42.14 -17.51
CA HIS A 54 4.65 41.93 -18.62
C HIS A 54 5.23 41.06 -19.73
N GLY A 55 6.54 41.16 -19.99
CA GLY A 55 7.25 40.21 -20.85
C GLY A 55 7.18 38.77 -20.33
N SER A 56 7.31 38.57 -19.02
CA SER A 56 7.24 37.24 -18.40
C SER A 56 5.85 36.59 -18.45
N GLN A 57 4.76 37.36 -18.43
CA GLN A 57 3.40 36.80 -18.56
C GLN A 57 3.10 36.34 -19.99
N LEU A 58 3.53 37.12 -21.00
CA LEU A 58 3.37 36.74 -22.41
C LEU A 58 4.21 35.51 -22.76
N TYR A 59 5.44 35.43 -22.22
CA TYR A 59 6.29 34.24 -22.33
C TYR A 59 5.63 32.99 -21.74
N ARG A 60 5.04 33.09 -20.54
CA ARG A 60 4.29 31.97 -19.93
C ARG A 60 3.08 31.55 -20.76
N ILE A 61 2.36 32.50 -21.37
CA ILE A 61 1.23 32.19 -22.25
C ILE A 61 1.69 31.43 -23.49
N ALA A 62 2.83 31.80 -24.09
CA ALA A 62 3.41 31.07 -25.22
C ALA A 62 3.82 29.63 -24.81
N GLN A 63 4.43 29.45 -23.63
CA GLN A 63 4.75 28.11 -23.11
C GLN A 63 3.49 27.25 -22.88
N TYR A 64 2.45 27.79 -22.24
CA TYR A 64 1.20 27.04 -22.02
C TYR A 64 0.46 26.72 -23.33
N ALA A 65 0.44 27.66 -24.27
CA ALA A 65 -0.16 27.42 -25.58
C ALA A 65 0.58 26.32 -26.34
N THR A 66 1.92 26.29 -26.24
CA THR A 66 2.76 25.21 -26.77
C THR A 66 2.44 23.88 -26.12
N ASP A 67 2.38 23.84 -24.79
CA ASP A 67 2.08 22.63 -24.03
C ASP A 67 0.76 21.99 -24.43
N LEU A 68 -0.21 22.82 -24.83
CA LEU A 68 -1.56 22.42 -25.21
C LEU A 68 -1.77 22.31 -26.73
N GLY A 69 -0.73 22.52 -27.55
CA GLY A 69 -0.83 22.41 -29.01
C GLY A 69 -1.69 23.48 -29.68
N ARG A 70 -1.82 24.67 -29.05
CA ARG A 70 -2.70 25.76 -29.51
C ARG A 70 -2.03 26.62 -30.58
N THR A 71 -1.96 26.09 -31.81
CA THR A 71 -1.38 26.76 -32.99
C THR A 71 -2.06 28.10 -33.31
N ASP A 72 -3.35 28.24 -33.01
CA ASP A 72 -4.12 29.48 -33.17
C ASP A 72 -3.60 30.62 -32.30
N ILE A 73 -3.28 30.33 -31.04
CA ILE A 73 -2.78 31.31 -30.08
C ILE A 73 -1.34 31.69 -30.39
N ILE A 74 -0.49 30.70 -30.70
CA ILE A 74 0.90 30.92 -31.10
C ILE A 74 0.98 31.79 -32.37
N ARG A 75 0.18 31.47 -33.39
CA ARG A 75 0.09 32.25 -34.64
C ARG A 75 -0.37 33.69 -34.40
N CYS A 76 -1.34 33.88 -33.51
CA CYS A 76 -1.83 35.21 -33.17
C CYS A 76 -0.76 36.05 -32.47
N LEU A 77 -0.05 35.48 -31.50
CA LEU A 77 1.04 36.15 -30.80
C LEU A 77 2.16 36.50 -31.78
N PHE A 78 2.58 35.53 -32.59
CA PHE A 78 3.65 35.70 -33.56
C PHE A 78 3.34 36.81 -34.58
N ASN A 79 2.20 36.75 -35.26
CA ASN A 79 1.78 37.75 -36.26
C ASN A 79 1.65 39.17 -35.70
N ARG A 80 1.29 39.31 -34.42
CA ARG A 80 1.13 40.62 -33.79
C ARG A 80 2.46 41.29 -33.47
N PHE A 81 3.47 40.51 -33.07
CA PHE A 81 4.80 41.04 -32.72
C PHE A 81 5.74 41.11 -33.93
N THR A 82 5.54 40.32 -34.98
CA THR A 82 6.21 40.53 -36.27
C THR A 82 5.76 41.84 -36.93
N ALA A 83 4.48 42.19 -36.82
CA ALA A 83 3.93 43.44 -37.34
C ALA A 83 4.51 44.71 -36.66
N THR A 84 5.08 44.61 -35.46
CA THR A 84 5.73 45.75 -34.78
C THR A 84 7.21 45.91 -35.14
N GLY A 85 7.79 44.98 -35.90
CA GLY A 85 9.19 45.01 -36.34
C GLY A 85 10.23 44.82 -35.22
N ASN A 86 9.81 44.59 -33.98
CA ASN A 86 10.71 44.50 -32.83
C ASN A 86 11.26 43.08 -32.65
N LYS A 87 12.30 42.74 -33.43
CA LYS A 87 12.96 41.42 -33.42
C LYS A 87 13.46 40.97 -32.04
N ARG A 88 13.72 41.90 -31.11
CA ARG A 88 14.21 41.61 -29.75
C ARG A 88 13.13 40.96 -28.88
N ILE A 89 11.89 41.42 -28.99
CA ILE A 89 10.75 40.87 -28.24
C ILE A 89 10.35 39.49 -28.80
N ILE A 90 10.39 39.33 -30.12
CA ILE A 90 10.10 38.04 -30.77
C ILE A 90 11.09 36.98 -30.30
N ARG A 91 12.39 37.29 -30.26
CA ARG A 91 13.41 36.37 -29.73
C ARG A 91 13.27 36.08 -28.23
N TYR A 92 12.77 37.04 -27.46
CA TYR A 92 12.51 36.83 -26.03
C TYR A 92 11.29 35.94 -25.76
N LEU A 93 10.24 36.09 -26.57
CA LEU A 93 9.00 35.31 -26.45
C LEU A 93 9.05 33.96 -27.15
N PHE A 94 9.88 33.80 -28.18
CA PHE A 94 10.03 32.60 -29.00
C PHE A 94 11.51 32.26 -29.11
N ASN A 95 12.06 31.68 -28.04
CA ASN A 95 13.49 31.41 -27.89
C ASN A 95 13.89 29.97 -28.28
N GLY A 96 12.96 29.19 -28.82
CA GLY A 96 13.19 27.80 -29.24
C GLY A 96 12.58 26.75 -28.31
N ILE A 97 12.18 27.14 -27.08
CA ILE A 97 11.49 26.25 -26.13
C ILE A 97 10.10 25.84 -26.64
N GLU A 98 9.44 26.69 -27.43
CA GLU A 98 8.14 26.40 -28.00
C GLU A 98 8.22 25.26 -29.03
N LEU A 99 9.27 25.26 -29.85
CA LEU A 99 9.48 24.20 -30.83
C LEU A 99 9.82 22.88 -30.12
N SER A 100 10.77 22.89 -29.17
CA SER A 100 11.11 21.67 -28.41
C SER A 100 9.94 21.12 -27.59
N GLY A 101 9.13 21.99 -26.99
CA GLY A 101 7.91 21.62 -26.26
C GLY A 101 6.83 21.02 -27.19
N ALA A 102 6.64 21.60 -28.38
CA ALA A 102 5.70 21.07 -29.37
C ALA A 102 6.13 19.69 -29.89
N ILE A 103 7.43 19.47 -30.10
CA ILE A 103 8.01 18.20 -30.54
C ILE A 103 7.83 17.12 -29.47
N ASN A 104 8.26 17.39 -28.25
CA ASN A 104 8.15 16.43 -27.13
C ASN A 104 6.70 16.00 -26.86
N LYS A 105 5.73 16.86 -27.21
CA LYS A 105 4.29 16.62 -27.02
C LYS A 105 3.55 16.21 -28.30
N LYS A 106 4.27 16.00 -29.41
CA LYS A 106 3.75 15.53 -30.70
C LYS A 106 2.65 16.42 -31.32
N HIS A 107 2.79 17.73 -31.18
CA HIS A 107 1.83 18.71 -31.74
C HIS A 107 2.17 19.06 -33.20
N HIS A 108 1.90 18.14 -34.13
CA HIS A 108 2.32 18.25 -35.55
C HIS A 108 1.96 19.57 -36.24
N ASP A 109 0.72 20.07 -36.10
CA ASP A 109 0.28 21.34 -36.72
C ASP A 109 1.05 22.57 -36.21
N LEU A 110 1.46 22.53 -34.94
CA LEU A 110 2.23 23.59 -34.31
C LEU A 110 3.70 23.52 -34.75
N VAL A 111 4.25 22.31 -34.84
CA VAL A 111 5.60 22.06 -35.39
C VAL A 111 5.67 22.59 -36.82
N ASP A 112 4.74 22.22 -37.70
CA ASP A 112 4.71 22.69 -39.09
C ASP A 112 4.67 24.21 -39.20
N TYR A 113 3.87 24.87 -38.36
CA TYR A 113 3.77 26.33 -38.34
C TYR A 113 5.06 27.00 -37.84
N LEU A 114 5.61 26.56 -36.70
CA LEU A 114 6.82 27.14 -36.12
C LEU A 114 8.04 26.97 -37.04
N VAL A 115 8.08 25.86 -37.78
CA VAL A 115 9.15 25.54 -38.72
C VAL A 115 9.03 26.33 -40.04
N GLN A 116 7.82 26.67 -40.49
CA GLN A 116 7.63 27.57 -41.65
C GLN A 116 8.12 28.99 -41.37
N GLU A 117 8.02 29.46 -40.13
CA GLU A 117 8.41 30.81 -39.68
C GLU A 117 9.90 30.92 -39.26
N ARG A 118 10.75 30.06 -39.84
CA ARG A 118 12.20 29.84 -39.60
C ARG A 118 13.11 31.07 -39.55
N GLU A 119 12.64 32.24 -39.96
CA GLU A 119 13.45 33.46 -40.04
C GLU A 119 13.54 34.22 -38.69
N TYR A 120 12.70 33.86 -37.71
CA TYR A 120 12.59 34.55 -36.42
C TYR A 120 12.63 33.61 -35.20
N VAL A 121 12.22 32.36 -35.38
CA VAL A 121 12.30 31.29 -34.40
C VAL A 121 13.37 30.36 -34.91
N ILE A 122 14.31 29.97 -34.05
CA ILE A 122 15.03 28.69 -34.03
C ILE A 122 16.46 28.93 -33.51
N ASP A 123 16.68 28.46 -32.29
CA ASP A 123 17.94 27.82 -31.91
C ASP A 123 17.92 26.42 -32.56
N PHE A 124 18.68 26.25 -33.65
CA PHE A 124 18.61 25.07 -34.54
C PHE A 124 19.06 23.82 -33.79
N ASP A 125 20.02 23.98 -32.88
CA ASP A 125 20.60 22.92 -32.08
C ASP A 125 19.58 22.35 -31.09
N SER A 126 18.77 23.21 -30.46
CA SER A 126 17.69 22.80 -29.55
C SER A 126 16.56 22.04 -30.26
N ALA A 127 16.22 22.41 -31.49
CA ALA A 127 15.19 21.72 -32.28
C ALA A 127 15.65 20.33 -32.73
N ILE A 128 16.92 20.22 -33.14
CA ILE A 128 17.56 18.95 -33.51
C ILE A 128 17.63 18.04 -32.28
N SER A 129 18.12 18.55 -31.14
CA SER A 129 18.22 17.80 -29.88
C SER A 129 16.85 17.28 -29.41
N ALA A 130 15.79 18.10 -29.52
CA ALA A 130 14.43 17.69 -29.18
C ALA A 130 13.87 16.63 -30.14
N ALA A 131 14.09 16.75 -31.45
CA ALA A 131 13.66 15.76 -32.43
C ALA A 131 14.36 14.41 -32.22
N VAL A 132 15.65 14.42 -31.87
CA VAL A 132 16.42 13.21 -31.48
C VAL A 132 15.88 12.61 -30.18
N THR A 133 15.64 13.44 -29.16
CA THR A 133 15.11 13.00 -27.85
C THR A 133 13.70 12.40 -27.98
N ALA A 134 12.85 13.01 -28.82
CA ALA A 134 11.49 12.57 -29.05
C ALA A 134 11.36 11.45 -30.11
N LEU A 135 12.47 11.08 -30.77
CA LEU A 135 12.52 10.09 -31.85
C LEU A 135 11.55 10.43 -33.01
N ASP A 136 11.42 11.72 -33.36
CA ASP A 136 10.53 12.21 -34.42
C ASP A 136 11.26 12.30 -35.79
N PHE A 137 11.18 11.20 -36.53
CA PHE A 137 11.92 11.01 -37.78
C PHE A 137 11.47 11.90 -38.94
N ASN A 138 10.17 12.21 -39.04
CA ASN A 138 9.67 13.10 -40.09
C ASN A 138 10.24 14.50 -39.91
N LEU A 139 10.36 14.92 -38.66
CA LEU A 139 10.98 16.19 -38.33
C LEU A 139 12.50 16.17 -38.54
N LEU A 140 13.21 15.10 -38.20
CA LEU A 140 14.65 14.96 -38.52
C LEU A 140 14.92 15.07 -40.03
N LYS A 141 14.08 14.42 -40.86
CA LYS A 141 14.15 14.52 -42.31
C LYS A 141 13.82 15.93 -42.82
N PHE A 142 12.87 16.61 -42.18
CA PHE A 142 12.51 17.98 -42.51
C PHE A 142 13.63 18.98 -42.15
N LEU A 143 14.25 18.80 -40.98
CA LEU A 143 15.29 19.69 -40.43
C LEU A 143 16.64 19.57 -41.16
N LYS A 144 16.83 18.55 -42.02
CA LYS A 144 18.07 18.32 -42.79
C LYS A 144 19.33 18.39 -41.92
N VAL A 145 19.31 17.62 -40.84
CA VAL A 145 20.39 17.61 -39.85
C VAL A 145 21.67 17.04 -40.47
N ASP A 146 22.69 17.88 -40.66
CA ASP A 146 24.05 17.47 -41.09
C ASP A 146 25.06 17.50 -39.91
N ASP A 147 24.57 17.58 -38.66
CA ASP A 147 25.43 17.68 -37.48
C ASP A 147 26.09 16.36 -37.11
N ASN A 148 27.41 16.29 -37.32
CA ASN A 148 28.23 15.11 -37.07
C ASN A 148 28.41 14.78 -35.58
N GLU A 149 28.28 15.73 -34.65
CA GLU A 149 28.54 15.50 -33.22
C GLU A 149 27.31 14.87 -32.54
N LEU A 150 26.12 15.39 -32.82
CA LEU A 150 24.84 14.83 -32.33
C LEU A 150 24.57 13.43 -32.88
N MET A 151 24.90 13.18 -34.15
CA MET A 151 24.73 11.87 -34.79
C MET A 151 25.71 10.82 -34.26
N GLN A 152 26.89 11.24 -33.78
CA GLN A 152 27.80 10.33 -33.06
C GLN A 152 27.25 9.93 -31.69
N GLN A 153 26.56 10.83 -30.99
CA GLN A 153 26.03 10.57 -29.65
C GLN A 153 24.74 9.73 -29.66
N HIS A 154 23.83 9.97 -30.62
CA HIS A 154 22.49 9.38 -30.62
C HIS A 154 22.18 8.47 -31.81
N GLY A 155 23.09 8.36 -32.77
CA GLY A 155 22.86 7.63 -34.02
C GLY A 155 22.54 6.14 -33.82
N SER A 156 23.19 5.47 -32.87
CA SER A 156 22.91 4.06 -32.56
C SER A 156 21.48 3.84 -32.07
N THR A 157 21.01 4.66 -31.13
CA THR A 157 19.66 4.58 -30.57
C THR A 157 18.58 4.86 -31.62
N LEU A 158 18.82 5.81 -32.52
CA LEU A 158 17.92 6.12 -33.63
C LEU A 158 17.79 4.93 -34.59
N VAL A 159 18.91 4.28 -34.91
CA VAL A 159 18.96 3.10 -35.78
C VAL A 159 18.22 1.92 -35.14
N GLU A 160 18.48 1.62 -33.87
CA GLU A 160 17.77 0.55 -33.13
C GLU A 160 16.27 0.82 -33.08
N THR A 161 15.86 2.06 -32.78
CA THR A 161 14.46 2.47 -32.74
C THR A 161 13.78 2.31 -34.11
N ALA A 162 14.45 2.71 -35.19
CA ALA A 162 13.91 2.57 -36.55
C ALA A 162 13.70 1.09 -36.91
N ILE A 163 14.62 0.21 -36.48
CA ILE A 163 14.49 -1.24 -36.66
C ILE A 163 13.30 -1.76 -35.85
N LEU A 164 13.21 -1.47 -34.56
CA LEU A 164 12.14 -1.95 -33.67
C LEU A 164 10.73 -1.51 -34.12
N ASN A 165 10.64 -0.42 -34.89
CA ASN A 165 9.38 0.06 -35.48
C ASN A 165 9.21 -0.36 -36.96
N ASP A 166 10.07 -1.22 -37.49
CA ASP A 166 10.12 -1.72 -38.88
C ASP A 166 10.07 -0.60 -39.96
N GLN A 167 10.72 0.53 -39.68
CA GLN A 167 10.73 1.72 -40.53
C GLN A 167 11.96 1.76 -41.47
N VAL A 168 11.86 1.06 -42.60
CA VAL A 168 12.96 0.99 -43.58
C VAL A 168 13.33 2.34 -44.17
N ASP A 169 12.37 3.22 -44.44
CA ASP A 169 12.66 4.55 -45.02
C ASP A 169 13.49 5.42 -44.07
N THR A 170 13.19 5.33 -42.77
CA THR A 170 13.97 5.97 -41.72
C THR A 170 15.37 5.38 -41.67
N LEU A 171 15.49 4.05 -41.66
CA LEU A 171 16.78 3.36 -41.65
C LEU A 171 17.63 3.70 -42.89
N ARG A 172 16.98 3.85 -44.05
CA ARG A 172 17.59 4.29 -45.30
C ARG A 172 18.15 5.69 -45.17
N TYR A 173 17.36 6.65 -44.68
CA TYR A 173 17.80 8.02 -44.42
C TYR A 173 19.01 8.08 -43.46
N LEU A 174 18.94 7.33 -42.35
CA LEU A 174 20.01 7.29 -41.34
C LEU A 174 21.34 6.75 -41.90
N PHE A 175 21.29 5.73 -42.77
CA PHE A 175 22.50 5.13 -43.34
C PHE A 175 23.02 5.83 -44.59
N GLU A 176 22.12 6.22 -45.50
CA GLU A 176 22.48 6.75 -46.82
C GLU A 176 22.72 8.26 -46.77
N ASP A 177 21.88 9.01 -46.06
CA ASP A 177 21.99 10.47 -46.00
C ASP A 177 22.85 10.91 -44.82
N LEU A 178 22.57 10.40 -43.61
CA LEU A 178 23.31 10.80 -42.39
C LEU A 178 24.60 10.02 -42.13
N LYS A 179 24.92 9.03 -42.97
CA LYS A 179 26.16 8.20 -42.90
C LYS A 179 26.45 7.62 -41.51
N ILE A 180 25.42 7.30 -40.73
CA ILE A 180 25.58 6.72 -39.38
C ILE A 180 26.26 5.34 -39.50
N PRO A 181 27.25 5.02 -38.65
CA PRO A 181 28.03 3.80 -38.75
C PRO A 181 27.17 2.54 -38.65
N LYS A 182 27.50 1.59 -39.51
CA LYS A 182 26.85 0.31 -39.69
C LYS A 182 27.38 -0.70 -38.66
N ALA A 183 26.54 -1.15 -37.73
CA ALA A 183 26.89 -2.23 -36.80
C ALA A 183 26.37 -3.58 -37.33
N PRO A 184 27.22 -4.61 -37.52
CA PRO A 184 26.81 -5.88 -38.11
C PRO A 184 25.72 -6.63 -37.31
N GLU A 185 25.56 -6.33 -36.02
CA GLU A 185 24.59 -6.96 -35.11
C GLU A 185 23.13 -6.54 -35.40
N LEU A 186 22.91 -5.48 -36.18
CA LEU A 186 21.57 -4.93 -36.46
C LEU A 186 20.64 -5.92 -37.19
N ALA A 187 21.21 -6.81 -38.01
CA ALA A 187 20.43 -7.85 -38.68
C ALA A 187 19.87 -8.88 -37.68
N ASN A 188 20.65 -9.21 -36.63
CA ASN A 188 20.17 -10.08 -35.55
C ASN A 188 19.03 -9.40 -34.79
N LEU A 189 19.13 -8.10 -34.52
CA LEU A 189 18.09 -7.33 -33.86
C LEU A 189 16.78 -7.36 -34.67
N ALA A 190 16.86 -7.05 -35.97
CA ALA A 190 15.70 -7.07 -36.85
C ALA A 190 15.05 -8.47 -36.93
N LEU A 191 15.87 -9.53 -36.88
CA LEU A 191 15.39 -10.91 -36.86
C LEU A 191 14.70 -11.29 -35.55
N ILE A 192 15.25 -10.90 -34.39
CA ILE A 192 14.72 -11.23 -33.06
C ILE A 192 13.34 -10.58 -32.84
N TYR A 193 13.17 -9.35 -33.34
CA TYR A 193 11.95 -8.55 -33.17
C TYR A 193 11.01 -8.60 -34.38
N ASP A 194 11.19 -9.56 -35.30
CA ASP A 194 10.32 -9.78 -36.47
C ASP A 194 10.13 -8.55 -37.37
N CYS A 195 11.16 -7.72 -37.46
CA CYS A 195 11.16 -6.50 -38.28
C CYS A 195 11.46 -6.86 -39.73
N THR A 196 10.48 -7.46 -40.40
CA THR A 196 10.65 -8.12 -41.71
C THR A 196 11.20 -7.21 -42.81
N LYS A 197 10.77 -5.94 -42.85
CA LYS A 197 11.21 -4.99 -43.88
C LYS A 197 12.64 -4.56 -43.60
N CYS A 198 12.94 -4.20 -42.36
CA CYS A 198 14.30 -3.84 -41.93
C CYS A 198 15.27 -5.01 -42.10
N LEU A 199 14.85 -6.24 -41.79
CA LEU A 199 15.63 -7.45 -42.02
C LEU A 199 15.94 -7.67 -43.51
N HIS A 200 14.93 -7.52 -44.38
CA HIS A 200 15.13 -7.61 -45.81
C HIS A 200 16.14 -6.55 -46.31
N TYR A 201 15.96 -5.30 -45.89
CA TYR A 201 16.85 -4.20 -46.26
C TYR A 201 18.30 -4.46 -45.80
N LEU A 202 18.51 -4.82 -44.52
CA LEU A 202 19.83 -5.07 -43.96
C LEU A 202 20.55 -6.25 -44.63
N VAL A 203 19.83 -7.36 -44.85
CA VAL A 203 20.45 -8.59 -45.34
C VAL A 203 20.52 -8.63 -46.87
N LYS A 204 19.45 -8.32 -47.58
CA LYS A 204 19.40 -8.46 -49.05
C LYS A 204 20.00 -7.24 -49.77
N GLU A 205 19.77 -6.02 -49.28
CA GLU A 205 20.31 -4.80 -49.92
C GLU A 205 21.72 -4.47 -49.42
N HIS A 206 22.03 -4.72 -48.14
CA HIS A 206 23.34 -4.38 -47.54
C HIS A 206 24.24 -5.58 -47.19
N ASN A 207 23.81 -6.81 -47.50
CA ASN A 207 24.60 -8.05 -47.34
C ASN A 207 25.10 -8.31 -45.91
N TYR A 208 24.33 -7.91 -44.90
CA TYR A 208 24.65 -8.21 -43.51
C TYR A 208 24.53 -9.71 -43.24
N LYS A 209 25.51 -10.26 -42.52
CA LYS A 209 25.47 -11.65 -42.05
C LYS A 209 24.76 -11.75 -40.70
N ILE A 210 23.98 -12.81 -40.54
CA ILE A 210 23.28 -13.13 -39.29
C ILE A 210 24.14 -14.09 -38.48
N SER A 211 24.40 -13.74 -37.23
CA SER A 211 25.18 -14.55 -36.28
C SER A 211 24.34 -15.08 -35.12
N ALA A 212 23.01 -15.09 -35.28
CA ALA A 212 22.06 -15.68 -34.35
C ALA A 212 21.81 -17.17 -34.68
N SER A 213 21.84 -18.03 -33.66
CA SER A 213 21.49 -19.44 -33.82
C SER A 213 19.98 -19.64 -33.90
N MET A 214 19.55 -20.68 -34.60
CA MET A 214 18.17 -21.15 -34.62
C MET A 214 17.64 -21.39 -33.20
N ASP A 215 18.48 -21.96 -32.32
CA ASP A 215 18.15 -22.24 -30.93
C ASP A 215 17.71 -21.00 -30.13
N PHE A 216 18.22 -19.82 -30.49
CA PHE A 216 17.88 -18.57 -29.82
C PHE A 216 16.56 -18.00 -30.34
N ILE A 217 16.36 -18.03 -31.66
CA ILE A 217 15.16 -17.49 -32.32
C ILE A 217 13.93 -18.36 -32.06
N ALA A 218 14.11 -19.70 -32.00
CA ALA A 218 13.05 -20.67 -31.76
C ALA A 218 12.28 -20.47 -30.45
N LYS A 219 12.84 -19.76 -29.47
CA LYS A 219 12.10 -19.40 -28.26
C LYS A 219 11.01 -18.35 -28.50
N ASN A 220 11.20 -17.45 -29.47
CA ASN A 220 10.48 -16.19 -29.52
C ASN A 220 9.68 -15.98 -30.81
N SER A 221 10.18 -16.45 -31.96
CA SER A 221 9.58 -16.10 -33.25
C SER A 221 9.53 -17.26 -34.24
N LEU A 222 8.32 -17.54 -34.74
CA LEU A 222 8.10 -18.44 -35.87
C LEU A 222 8.60 -17.84 -37.18
N LEU A 223 8.30 -16.56 -37.43
CA LEU A 223 8.71 -15.88 -38.66
C LEU A 223 10.24 -15.83 -38.80
N GLY A 224 10.95 -15.57 -37.70
CA GLY A 224 12.40 -15.59 -37.65
C GLY A 224 12.98 -16.99 -37.87
N VAL A 225 12.34 -18.03 -37.32
CA VAL A 225 12.72 -19.44 -37.55
C VAL A 225 12.54 -19.81 -39.03
N GLU A 226 11.39 -19.51 -39.61
CA GLU A 226 11.09 -19.76 -41.04
C GLU A 226 12.05 -18.98 -41.93
N TRP A 227 12.32 -17.72 -41.60
CA TRP A 227 13.23 -16.87 -42.35
C TRP A 227 14.65 -17.44 -42.32
N LEU A 228 15.16 -17.81 -41.13
CA LEU A 228 16.49 -18.42 -40.99
C LEU A 228 16.60 -19.74 -41.73
N HIS A 229 15.55 -20.57 -41.68
CA HIS A 229 15.50 -21.84 -42.40
C HIS A 229 15.61 -21.66 -43.92
N ASN A 230 14.93 -20.64 -44.45
CA ASN A 230 14.89 -20.36 -45.89
C ASN A 230 16.07 -19.52 -46.41
N ASN A 231 16.89 -18.94 -45.53
CA ASN A 231 17.96 -17.99 -45.89
C ASN A 231 19.31 -18.34 -45.24
N THR A 232 19.61 -19.65 -45.14
CA THR A 232 20.83 -20.15 -44.48
C THR A 232 22.14 -19.61 -45.07
N GLU A 233 22.15 -19.16 -46.33
CA GLU A 233 23.33 -18.57 -47.00
C GLU A 233 23.72 -17.18 -46.45
N HIS A 234 22.81 -16.53 -45.73
CA HIS A 234 23.05 -15.24 -45.05
C HIS A 234 23.51 -15.40 -43.61
N VAL A 235 23.60 -16.64 -43.11
CA VAL A 235 24.00 -16.94 -41.73
C VAL A 235 25.50 -17.20 -41.67
N ASP A 236 26.18 -16.56 -40.72
CA ASP A 236 27.58 -16.80 -40.36
C ASP A 236 27.70 -17.02 -38.85
N MET A 237 27.78 -18.30 -38.46
CA MET A 237 27.92 -18.73 -37.06
C MET A 237 29.37 -19.05 -36.68
N GLY A 238 30.33 -18.81 -37.57
CA GLY A 238 31.69 -19.31 -37.42
C GLY A 238 31.71 -20.80 -37.09
N ASN A 239 32.44 -21.19 -36.03
CA ASN A 239 32.54 -22.58 -35.58
C ASN A 239 31.36 -23.07 -34.70
N LYS A 240 30.35 -22.24 -34.45
CA LYS A 240 29.19 -22.61 -33.61
C LYS A 240 28.15 -23.36 -34.43
N LYS A 241 27.45 -24.31 -33.79
CA LYS A 241 26.32 -25.01 -34.43
C LYS A 241 25.17 -24.04 -34.68
N PHE A 242 24.63 -24.09 -35.89
CA PHE A 242 23.49 -23.27 -36.32
C PHE A 242 22.19 -23.63 -35.58
N CYS A 243 21.94 -24.93 -35.39
CA CYS A 243 20.76 -25.46 -34.72
C CYS A 243 21.15 -26.74 -33.93
N THR A 244 20.51 -26.96 -32.80
CA THR A 244 20.65 -28.14 -31.93
C THR A 244 19.29 -28.56 -31.38
N THR A 245 19.25 -29.59 -30.53
CA THR A 245 18.02 -30.01 -29.83
C THR A 245 17.42 -28.89 -28.98
N ASN A 246 18.24 -27.92 -28.56
CA ASN A 246 17.79 -26.76 -27.78
C ASN A 246 16.75 -25.90 -28.51
N ALA A 247 16.66 -25.96 -29.84
CA ALA A 247 15.65 -25.23 -30.59
C ALA A 247 14.25 -25.68 -30.21
N ILE A 248 13.96 -26.99 -30.29
CA ILE A 248 12.66 -27.53 -29.87
C ILE A 248 12.51 -27.47 -28.34
N ASP A 249 13.57 -27.77 -27.58
CA ASP A 249 13.50 -27.74 -26.11
C ASP A 249 13.10 -26.38 -25.55
N LYS A 250 13.56 -25.28 -26.17
CA LYS A 250 13.17 -23.91 -25.80
C LYS A 250 11.84 -23.49 -26.42
N ALA A 251 11.56 -23.89 -27.66
CA ALA A 251 10.29 -23.58 -28.32
C ALA A 251 9.09 -24.17 -27.56
N ALA A 252 9.29 -25.34 -26.94
CA ALA A 252 8.25 -26.06 -26.20
C ALA A 252 7.70 -25.29 -24.98
N GLU A 253 8.42 -24.28 -24.47
CA GLU A 253 7.93 -23.37 -23.43
C GLU A 253 6.81 -22.44 -23.97
N ASN A 254 6.82 -22.13 -25.27
CA ASN A 254 6.10 -20.98 -25.83
C ASN A 254 5.13 -21.32 -26.97
N SER A 255 5.59 -21.97 -28.05
CA SER A 255 4.81 -22.10 -29.30
C SER A 255 4.82 -23.52 -29.87
N LEU A 256 3.62 -24.07 -30.05
CA LEU A 256 3.41 -25.36 -30.70
C LEU A 256 3.77 -25.30 -32.18
N GLU A 257 3.53 -24.16 -32.83
CA GLU A 257 3.77 -23.93 -34.26
C GLU A 257 5.27 -24.00 -34.57
N ILE A 258 6.11 -23.40 -33.72
CA ILE A 258 7.57 -23.51 -33.86
C ILE A 258 8.01 -24.96 -33.64
N VAL A 259 7.47 -25.65 -32.63
CA VAL A 259 7.78 -27.06 -32.37
C VAL A 259 7.41 -27.95 -33.57
N LYS A 260 6.22 -27.75 -34.15
CA LYS A 260 5.78 -28.44 -35.37
C LYS A 260 6.72 -28.18 -36.53
N PHE A 261 6.96 -26.90 -36.83
CA PHE A 261 7.82 -26.48 -37.93
C PHE A 261 9.23 -27.09 -37.82
N LEU A 262 9.85 -27.00 -36.63
CA LEU A 262 11.17 -27.55 -36.40
C LEU A 262 11.16 -29.09 -36.48
N ASN A 263 10.19 -29.78 -35.91
CA ASN A 263 10.12 -31.24 -35.98
C ASN A 263 9.92 -31.76 -37.41
N GLU A 264 9.16 -31.03 -38.25
CA GLU A 264 8.86 -31.41 -39.63
C GLU A 264 9.99 -31.05 -40.61
N ASN A 265 10.71 -29.95 -40.36
CA ASN A 265 11.68 -29.39 -41.32
C ASN A 265 13.15 -29.51 -40.88
N ARG A 266 13.42 -29.99 -39.65
CA ARG A 266 14.76 -30.15 -39.07
C ARG A 266 14.95 -31.56 -38.49
N SER A 267 16.20 -32.01 -38.38
CA SER A 267 16.53 -33.39 -37.99
C SER A 267 17.20 -33.50 -36.62
N GLU A 268 17.46 -32.38 -35.94
CA GLU A 268 18.13 -32.34 -34.65
C GLU A 268 17.31 -33.00 -33.53
N GLY A 269 15.98 -32.96 -33.64
CA GLY A 269 15.06 -33.52 -32.66
C GLY A 269 14.96 -32.71 -31.36
N CYS A 270 14.40 -33.33 -30.33
CA CYS A 270 14.22 -32.74 -28.99
C CYS A 270 14.70 -33.68 -27.89
N THR A 271 14.86 -33.15 -26.68
CA THR A 271 15.19 -33.93 -25.47
C THR A 271 14.04 -33.94 -24.49
N VAL A 272 14.19 -34.66 -23.36
CA VAL A 272 13.22 -34.67 -22.25
C VAL A 272 12.97 -33.27 -21.68
N GLU A 273 13.91 -32.34 -21.86
CA GLU A 273 13.78 -30.95 -21.43
C GLU A 273 12.60 -30.24 -22.12
N SER A 274 12.32 -30.53 -23.41
CA SER A 274 11.15 -29.99 -24.11
C SER A 274 9.84 -30.32 -23.39
N LEU A 275 9.69 -31.54 -22.90
CA LEU A 275 8.51 -31.99 -22.16
C LEU A 275 8.41 -31.27 -20.82
N TYR A 276 9.51 -31.16 -20.07
CA TYR A 276 9.54 -30.41 -18.81
C TYR A 276 9.21 -28.93 -19.00
N ASN A 277 9.74 -28.28 -20.04
CA ASN A 277 9.45 -26.88 -20.35
C ASN A 277 7.98 -26.68 -20.72
N ALA A 278 7.41 -27.55 -21.56
CA ALA A 278 5.99 -27.50 -21.91
C ALA A 278 5.08 -27.70 -20.69
N ILE A 279 5.43 -28.63 -19.79
CA ILE A 279 4.70 -28.88 -18.55
C ILE A 279 4.81 -27.69 -17.60
N LYS A 280 6.02 -27.17 -17.40
CA LYS A 280 6.26 -25.99 -16.57
C LYS A 280 5.53 -24.76 -17.11
N ALA A 281 5.32 -24.66 -18.42
CA ALA A 281 4.55 -23.57 -19.04
C ALA A 281 3.03 -23.84 -19.13
N GLY A 282 2.54 -25.00 -18.66
CA GLY A 282 1.13 -25.37 -18.71
C GLY A 282 0.59 -25.63 -20.13
N LYS A 283 1.47 -25.92 -21.10
CA LYS A 283 1.12 -26.04 -22.54
C LYS A 283 0.77 -27.49 -22.92
N PHE A 284 -0.42 -27.95 -22.50
CA PHE A 284 -0.87 -29.33 -22.75
C PHE A 284 -0.79 -29.76 -24.23
N GLU A 285 -1.16 -28.89 -25.16
CA GLU A 285 -1.12 -29.18 -26.60
C GLU A 285 0.30 -29.48 -27.11
N ILE A 286 1.30 -28.81 -26.54
CA ILE A 286 2.72 -29.08 -26.83
C ILE A 286 3.13 -30.42 -26.24
N VAL A 287 2.75 -30.71 -24.99
CA VAL A 287 3.01 -32.01 -24.35
C VAL A 287 2.46 -33.15 -25.19
N ARG A 288 1.19 -33.05 -25.61
CA ARG A 288 0.56 -34.06 -26.47
C ARG A 288 1.32 -34.26 -27.77
N TYR A 289 1.68 -33.16 -28.46
CA TYR A 289 2.43 -33.23 -29.71
C TYR A 289 3.80 -33.89 -29.54
N LEU A 290 4.57 -33.49 -28.52
CA LEU A 290 5.90 -34.05 -28.24
C LEU A 290 5.86 -35.57 -27.99
N VAL A 291 4.87 -36.05 -27.25
CA VAL A 291 4.71 -37.48 -26.95
C VAL A 291 4.27 -38.27 -28.18
N GLU A 292 3.31 -37.74 -28.95
CA GLU A 292 2.70 -38.47 -30.07
C GLU A 292 3.51 -38.40 -31.37
N HIS A 293 4.20 -37.29 -31.63
CA HIS A 293 4.86 -37.02 -32.91
C HIS A 293 6.38 -36.95 -32.79
N CYS A 294 6.93 -36.63 -31.61
CA CYS A 294 8.38 -36.66 -31.37
C CYS A 294 8.84 -37.95 -30.67
N ASN A 295 7.94 -38.93 -30.50
CA ASN A 295 8.19 -40.23 -29.82
C ASN A 295 8.83 -40.08 -28.42
N MET A 296 8.49 -39.02 -27.70
CA MET A 296 8.99 -38.82 -26.34
C MET A 296 8.30 -39.78 -25.37
N SER A 297 9.09 -40.56 -24.64
CA SER A 297 8.58 -41.42 -23.57
C SER A 297 8.16 -40.57 -22.37
N MET A 298 6.92 -40.75 -21.92
CA MET A 298 6.49 -40.27 -20.60
C MET A 298 6.73 -41.39 -19.59
N GLU A 299 7.87 -41.34 -18.91
CA GLU A 299 8.06 -42.15 -17.69
C GLU A 299 7.24 -41.55 -16.54
N TYR A 300 6.82 -42.40 -15.59
CA TYR A 300 6.11 -41.91 -14.41
C TYR A 300 6.99 -40.92 -13.64
N ASN A 301 6.51 -39.68 -13.51
CA ASN A 301 7.13 -38.65 -12.70
C ASN A 301 6.04 -37.90 -11.93
N GLU A 302 6.01 -38.08 -10.61
CA GLU A 302 5.03 -37.45 -9.70
C GLU A 302 4.97 -35.93 -9.88
N GLN A 303 6.10 -35.29 -10.19
CA GLN A 303 6.18 -33.85 -10.42
C GLN A 303 5.31 -33.40 -11.60
N ILE A 304 5.17 -34.22 -12.64
CA ILE A 304 4.34 -33.90 -13.82
C ILE A 304 2.87 -33.85 -13.44
N PHE A 305 2.40 -34.80 -12.63
CA PHE A 305 1.05 -34.81 -12.10
C PHE A 305 0.79 -33.61 -11.18
N ILE A 306 1.75 -33.26 -10.32
CA ILE A 306 1.65 -32.06 -9.46
C ILE A 306 1.49 -30.79 -10.31
N TYR A 307 2.25 -30.64 -11.40
CA TYR A 307 2.08 -29.50 -12.30
C TYR A 307 0.71 -29.48 -12.97
N ALA A 308 0.22 -30.61 -13.48
CA ALA A 308 -1.11 -30.69 -14.09
C ALA A 308 -2.24 -30.36 -13.09
N ILE A 309 -2.08 -30.75 -11.82
CA ILE A 309 -2.96 -30.36 -10.71
C ILE A 309 -2.89 -28.85 -10.47
N ASN A 310 -1.70 -28.27 -10.34
CA ASN A 310 -1.53 -26.82 -10.14
C ASN A 310 -2.13 -25.99 -11.28
N TYR A 311 -2.06 -26.49 -12.52
CA TYR A 311 -2.68 -25.89 -13.70
C TYR A 311 -4.17 -26.20 -13.86
N ARG A 312 -4.74 -27.03 -12.98
CA ARG A 312 -6.16 -27.42 -12.95
C ARG A 312 -6.67 -27.95 -14.30
N ASN A 313 -5.83 -28.72 -14.99
CA ASN A 313 -6.11 -29.21 -16.33
C ASN A 313 -6.54 -30.68 -16.29
N ILE A 314 -7.85 -30.93 -16.28
CA ILE A 314 -8.42 -32.28 -16.18
C ILE A 314 -8.06 -33.14 -17.40
N GLU A 315 -8.10 -32.57 -18.60
CA GLU A 315 -7.77 -33.29 -19.83
C GLU A 315 -6.29 -33.68 -19.85
N PHE A 316 -5.41 -32.84 -19.32
CA PHE A 316 -4.01 -33.19 -19.17
C PHE A 316 -3.82 -34.31 -18.15
N MET A 317 -4.52 -34.27 -17.00
CA MET A 317 -4.49 -35.36 -16.03
C MET A 317 -4.95 -36.69 -16.64
N ARG A 318 -6.06 -36.69 -17.38
CA ARG A 318 -6.58 -37.87 -18.10
C ARG A 318 -5.53 -38.43 -19.05
N TYR A 319 -4.95 -37.56 -19.88
CA TYR A 319 -3.89 -37.94 -20.80
C TYR A 319 -2.67 -38.56 -20.10
N LEU A 320 -2.25 -37.99 -18.97
CA LEU A 320 -1.13 -38.53 -18.19
C LEU A 320 -1.44 -39.92 -17.63
N PHE A 321 -2.65 -40.13 -17.09
CA PHE A 321 -3.06 -41.44 -16.57
C PHE A 321 -3.15 -42.52 -17.64
N GLU A 322 -3.65 -42.18 -18.83
CA GLU A 322 -3.73 -43.12 -19.96
C GLU A 322 -2.34 -43.57 -20.47
N ARG A 323 -1.37 -42.67 -20.41
CA ARG A 323 -0.03 -42.89 -20.99
C ARG A 323 1.01 -43.36 -19.97
N ALA A 324 0.81 -43.13 -18.68
CA ALA A 324 1.71 -43.57 -17.61
C ALA A 324 1.57 -45.08 -17.33
N THR A 325 1.96 -45.93 -18.27
CA THR A 325 1.92 -47.38 -18.10
C THR A 325 3.06 -47.85 -17.17
N ARG A 326 2.75 -48.51 -16.03
CA ARG A 326 3.48 -49.63 -15.37
C ARG A 326 3.63 -49.65 -13.83
N GLN A 327 3.06 -48.73 -13.05
CA GLN A 327 3.04 -48.84 -11.57
C GLN A 327 1.60 -48.80 -11.03
N PRO A 328 1.30 -49.31 -9.82
CA PRO A 328 -0.05 -49.25 -9.27
C PRO A 328 -0.36 -47.78 -8.94
N ILE A 329 -0.93 -47.09 -9.93
CA ILE A 329 -1.32 -45.68 -9.88
C ILE A 329 -2.28 -45.40 -8.71
N ALA A 330 -2.98 -46.42 -8.19
CA ALA A 330 -3.85 -46.32 -7.02
C ALA A 330 -3.17 -45.57 -5.86
N ASP A 331 -1.96 -45.98 -5.44
CA ASP A 331 -1.26 -45.38 -4.29
C ASP A 331 -0.88 -43.91 -4.53
N VAL A 332 -0.53 -43.58 -5.76
CA VAL A 332 -0.16 -42.21 -6.17
C VAL A 332 -1.40 -41.34 -6.29
N SER A 333 -2.50 -41.87 -6.84
CA SER A 333 -3.75 -41.16 -7.05
C SER A 333 -4.30 -40.59 -5.73
N HIS A 334 -4.06 -41.27 -4.61
CA HIS A 334 -4.43 -40.79 -3.28
C HIS A 334 -3.63 -39.55 -2.85
N ARG A 335 -2.29 -39.56 -3.00
CA ARG A 335 -1.45 -38.39 -2.67
C ARG A 335 -1.82 -37.19 -3.54
N LEU A 336 -2.02 -37.43 -4.83
CA LEU A 336 -2.45 -36.42 -5.78
C LEU A 336 -3.83 -35.87 -5.43
N LEU A 337 -4.78 -36.73 -5.03
CA LEU A 337 -6.10 -36.28 -4.62
C LEU A 337 -6.03 -35.42 -3.35
N GLY A 338 -5.18 -35.77 -2.38
CA GLY A 338 -4.93 -34.92 -1.22
C GLY A 338 -4.49 -33.50 -1.62
N LEU A 339 -3.55 -33.40 -2.58
CA LEU A 339 -3.14 -32.10 -3.13
C LEU A 339 -4.29 -31.36 -3.81
N VAL A 340 -5.08 -32.06 -4.65
CA VAL A 340 -6.22 -31.48 -5.37
C VAL A 340 -7.22 -30.86 -4.40
N ILE A 341 -7.50 -31.57 -3.32
CA ILE A 341 -8.49 -31.16 -2.36
C ILE A 341 -8.01 -29.94 -1.54
N HIS A 342 -6.72 -29.88 -1.18
CA HIS A 342 -6.14 -28.69 -0.55
C HIS A 342 -6.21 -27.42 -1.42
N MET A 343 -6.37 -27.54 -2.74
CA MET A 343 -6.49 -26.37 -3.64
C MET A 343 -7.85 -25.65 -3.57
N GLN A 344 -8.85 -26.20 -2.87
CA GLN A 344 -10.21 -25.66 -2.76
C GLN A 344 -10.93 -25.47 -4.12
N ASP A 345 -10.55 -26.21 -5.16
CA ASP A 345 -11.26 -26.24 -6.44
C ASP A 345 -12.17 -27.48 -6.52
N TYR A 346 -13.39 -27.33 -5.99
CA TYR A 346 -14.34 -28.43 -5.83
C TYR A 346 -14.80 -29.06 -7.13
N ARG A 347 -14.88 -28.26 -8.21
CA ARG A 347 -15.28 -28.78 -9.52
C ARG A 347 -14.18 -29.65 -10.10
N PHE A 348 -12.94 -29.17 -10.07
CA PHE A 348 -11.80 -29.95 -10.51
C PHE A 348 -11.61 -31.21 -9.65
N ALA A 349 -11.79 -31.10 -8.33
CA ALA A 349 -11.74 -32.25 -7.42
C ALA A 349 -12.83 -33.28 -7.75
N GLN A 350 -14.07 -32.84 -7.98
CA GLN A 350 -15.16 -33.73 -8.37
C GLN A 350 -14.86 -34.43 -9.70
N GLU A 351 -14.49 -33.69 -10.75
CA GLU A 351 -14.18 -34.25 -12.08
C GLU A 351 -13.01 -35.26 -12.01
N MET A 352 -12.02 -34.99 -11.17
CA MET A 352 -10.90 -35.89 -10.88
C MET A 352 -11.35 -37.17 -10.16
N ILE A 353 -12.18 -37.05 -9.11
CA ILE A 353 -12.70 -38.19 -8.35
C ILE A 353 -13.55 -39.09 -9.26
N GLU A 354 -14.45 -38.49 -10.05
CA GLU A 354 -15.27 -39.22 -11.02
C GLU A 354 -14.40 -39.95 -12.05
N TYR A 355 -13.35 -39.30 -12.55
CA TYR A 355 -12.44 -39.93 -13.50
C TYR A 355 -11.65 -41.10 -12.88
N LEU A 356 -11.05 -40.90 -11.70
CA LEU A 356 -10.30 -41.94 -10.99
C LEU A 356 -11.20 -43.12 -10.63
N TRP A 357 -12.45 -42.87 -10.22
CA TRP A 357 -13.43 -43.91 -9.98
C TRP A 357 -13.76 -44.71 -11.23
N ASN A 358 -13.99 -44.03 -12.36
CA ASN A 358 -14.27 -44.72 -13.62
C ASN A 358 -13.07 -45.59 -14.08
N LEU A 359 -11.84 -45.20 -13.74
CA LEU A 359 -10.64 -45.98 -14.04
C LEU A 359 -10.44 -47.18 -13.11
N TYR A 360 -10.57 -47.00 -11.80
CA TYR A 360 -10.14 -47.98 -10.80
C TYR A 360 -11.29 -48.68 -10.05
N GLY A 361 -12.49 -48.11 -10.10
CA GLY A 361 -13.69 -48.62 -9.44
C GLY A 361 -13.51 -48.81 -7.93
N GLN A 362 -14.12 -49.87 -7.39
CA GLN A 362 -14.05 -50.18 -5.95
C GLN A 362 -12.64 -50.51 -5.44
N GLN A 363 -11.69 -50.89 -6.30
CA GLN A 363 -10.31 -51.14 -5.90
C GLN A 363 -9.62 -49.87 -5.40
N TRP A 364 -10.11 -48.69 -5.82
CA TRP A 364 -9.63 -47.40 -5.35
C TRP A 364 -9.98 -47.13 -3.88
N LEU A 365 -11.12 -47.66 -3.38
CA LEU A 365 -11.56 -47.50 -1.99
C LEU A 365 -10.99 -48.55 -1.03
N ALA A 366 -10.32 -49.57 -1.54
CA ALA A 366 -9.83 -50.69 -0.73
C ALA A 366 -8.60 -50.34 0.15
N SER A 367 -8.11 -49.09 0.09
CA SER A 367 -7.09 -48.57 0.99
C SER A 367 -7.75 -47.88 2.19
N ASP A 368 -7.12 -47.94 3.37
CA ASP A 368 -7.55 -47.35 4.66
C ASP A 368 -7.74 -45.80 4.65
N ASN A 369 -7.87 -45.17 3.48
CA ASN A 369 -7.81 -43.73 3.24
C ASN A 369 -9.14 -43.13 2.75
N ALA A 370 -10.21 -43.91 2.58
CA ALA A 370 -11.54 -43.38 2.27
C ALA A 370 -12.04 -42.31 3.29
N PRO A 371 -11.75 -42.44 4.60
CA PRO A 371 -12.01 -41.37 5.57
C PRO A 371 -11.21 -40.08 5.32
N ILE A 372 -10.00 -40.18 4.75
CA ILE A 372 -9.14 -39.02 4.42
C ILE A 372 -9.75 -38.21 3.28
N ILE A 373 -10.31 -38.87 2.26
CA ILE A 373 -10.95 -38.20 1.12
C ILE A 373 -12.21 -37.44 1.60
N ILE A 374 -12.98 -38.03 2.51
CA ILE A 374 -14.17 -37.41 3.08
C ILE A 374 -13.80 -36.21 3.94
N ASN A 375 -12.83 -36.35 4.86
CA ASN A 375 -12.34 -35.24 5.69
C ASN A 375 -11.72 -34.13 4.85
N LEU A 376 -11.00 -34.47 3.79
CA LEU A 376 -10.43 -33.45 2.93
C LEU A 376 -11.50 -32.78 2.07
N SER A 377 -12.59 -33.44 1.64
CA SER A 377 -13.44 -32.95 0.54
C SER A 377 -14.03 -31.54 0.70
N TYR A 378 -14.12 -30.99 1.92
CA TYR A 378 -14.73 -29.70 2.28
C TYR A 378 -16.03 -29.41 1.48
N SER A 379 -16.79 -30.44 1.06
CA SER A 379 -17.94 -30.36 0.13
C SER A 379 -18.90 -31.54 0.31
N HIS A 380 -20.18 -31.24 0.51
CA HIS A 380 -21.25 -32.23 0.65
C HIS A 380 -21.48 -33.00 -0.62
N LYS A 381 -21.31 -32.38 -1.79
CA LYS A 381 -21.55 -33.04 -3.07
C LYS A 381 -20.56 -34.16 -3.31
N ILE A 382 -19.29 -33.92 -2.97
CA ILE A 382 -18.25 -34.95 -3.06
C ILE A 382 -18.52 -36.05 -2.02
N THR A 383 -18.90 -35.67 -0.79
CA THR A 383 -19.22 -36.62 0.27
C THR A 383 -20.45 -37.48 -0.08
N GLU A 384 -21.53 -36.87 -0.58
CA GLU A 384 -22.75 -37.53 -1.03
C GLU A 384 -22.45 -38.49 -2.17
N TRP A 385 -21.73 -38.03 -3.19
CA TRP A 385 -21.31 -38.86 -4.31
C TRP A 385 -20.50 -40.08 -3.85
N LEU A 386 -19.54 -39.91 -2.95
CA LEU A 386 -18.74 -41.03 -2.41
C LEU A 386 -19.62 -42.04 -1.64
N VAL A 387 -20.56 -41.54 -0.83
CA VAL A 387 -21.50 -42.38 -0.07
C VAL A 387 -22.45 -43.14 -1.01
N GLU A 388 -23.00 -42.47 -2.03
CA GLU A 388 -23.85 -43.10 -3.06
C GLU A 388 -23.11 -44.23 -3.81
N HIS A 389 -21.80 -44.07 -3.99
CA HIS A 389 -20.96 -45.04 -4.68
C HIS A 389 -20.37 -46.11 -3.73
N GLY A 390 -20.89 -46.22 -2.51
CA GLY A 390 -20.62 -47.33 -1.59
C GLY A 390 -19.46 -47.11 -0.62
N CYS A 391 -18.92 -45.88 -0.53
CA CYS A 391 -17.94 -45.53 0.49
C CYS A 391 -18.58 -45.57 1.89
N GLN A 392 -18.06 -46.41 2.79
CA GLN A 392 -18.51 -46.42 4.17
C GLN A 392 -17.83 -45.28 4.95
N LEU A 393 -18.64 -44.40 5.54
CA LEU A 393 -18.19 -43.53 6.62
C LEU A 393 -17.87 -44.46 7.80
N GLU A 394 -16.59 -44.70 8.10
CA GLU A 394 -16.22 -45.60 9.19
C GLU A 394 -16.84 -45.14 10.52
N LYS A 395 -17.42 -46.08 11.27
CA LYS A 395 -17.92 -45.84 12.63
C LYS A 395 -16.72 -45.49 13.53
N GLY A 396 -16.69 -44.26 14.05
CA GLY A 396 -15.70 -43.84 15.06
C GLY A 396 -14.72 -42.76 14.61
N TYR A 397 -14.84 -42.22 13.39
CA TYR A 397 -13.99 -41.12 12.91
C TYR A 397 -14.60 -39.76 13.26
N GLN A 398 -13.89 -38.95 14.07
CA GLN A 398 -14.29 -37.59 14.43
C GLN A 398 -14.04 -36.64 13.25
N ILE A 399 -14.90 -35.64 13.06
CA ILE A 399 -14.65 -34.51 12.15
C ILE A 399 -13.33 -33.86 12.55
N ASP A 400 -12.40 -33.68 11.60
CA ASP A 400 -11.27 -32.80 11.85
C ASP A 400 -11.79 -31.38 12.08
N LYS A 401 -11.65 -30.91 13.32
CA LYS A 401 -12.11 -29.59 13.77
C LYS A 401 -11.58 -28.45 12.89
N GLY A 402 -10.42 -28.60 12.24
CA GLY A 402 -9.89 -27.62 11.29
C GLY A 402 -10.78 -27.41 10.05
N ILE A 403 -11.56 -28.42 9.66
CA ILE A 403 -12.50 -28.36 8.52
C ILE A 403 -13.64 -27.37 8.77
N LEU A 404 -14.05 -27.21 10.04
CA LEU A 404 -15.12 -26.28 10.43
C LEU A 404 -14.77 -24.84 10.10
N GLN A 405 -13.49 -24.50 9.93
CA GLN A 405 -13.06 -23.16 9.55
C GLN A 405 -13.42 -22.82 8.10
N TYR A 406 -13.26 -23.74 7.16
CA TYR A 406 -13.27 -23.44 5.71
C TYR A 406 -14.47 -23.99 4.95
N THR A 407 -15.25 -24.89 5.56
CA THR A 407 -16.34 -25.60 4.86
C THR A 407 -17.67 -24.85 4.93
N GLY A 408 -18.51 -24.95 3.89
CA GLY A 408 -19.83 -24.32 3.86
C GLY A 408 -20.80 -24.89 4.91
N VAL A 409 -21.78 -24.08 5.33
CA VAL A 409 -22.78 -24.46 6.32
C VAL A 409 -23.59 -25.68 5.88
N GLU A 410 -23.99 -25.72 4.61
CA GLU A 410 -24.73 -26.84 4.02
C GLU A 410 -23.96 -28.16 4.14
N ASP A 411 -22.64 -28.13 3.96
CA ASP A 411 -21.83 -29.34 4.01
C ASP A 411 -21.63 -29.88 5.41
N ILE A 412 -21.36 -28.97 6.34
CA ILE A 412 -21.23 -29.33 7.75
C ILE A 412 -22.58 -29.83 8.29
N ALA A 413 -23.68 -29.19 7.91
CA ALA A 413 -25.02 -29.63 8.25
C ALA A 413 -25.32 -31.04 7.74
N TYR A 414 -25.00 -31.33 6.48
CA TYR A 414 -25.16 -32.66 5.91
C TYR A 414 -24.39 -33.71 6.72
N TYR A 415 -23.12 -33.45 7.04
CA TYR A 415 -22.32 -34.38 7.83
C TYR A 415 -22.92 -34.64 9.22
N LEU A 416 -23.25 -33.58 9.96
CA LEU A 416 -23.77 -33.69 11.33
C LEU A 416 -25.12 -34.41 11.40
N THR A 417 -25.98 -34.24 10.39
CA THR A 417 -27.28 -34.96 10.32
C THR A 417 -27.11 -36.46 10.03
N LYS A 418 -26.04 -36.87 9.35
CA LYS A 418 -25.76 -38.27 9.02
C LYS A 418 -25.04 -39.01 10.15
N GLN A 419 -24.36 -38.29 11.06
CA GLN A 419 -23.64 -38.87 12.20
C GLN A 419 -23.99 -38.23 13.57
N PRO A 420 -25.27 -38.17 13.99
CA PRO A 420 -25.68 -37.42 15.17
C PRO A 420 -25.21 -38.01 16.52
N ASN A 421 -24.72 -39.26 16.54
CA ASN A 421 -24.48 -40.00 17.79
C ASN A 421 -22.99 -40.18 18.15
N GLN A 422 -22.06 -39.56 17.41
CA GLN A 422 -20.61 -39.79 17.61
C GLN A 422 -19.80 -38.54 17.97
N GLU A 423 -20.38 -37.34 17.86
CA GLU A 423 -19.68 -36.07 18.08
C GLU A 423 -20.03 -35.44 19.43
N SER A 424 -19.04 -34.83 20.09
CA SER A 424 -19.29 -33.89 21.19
C SER A 424 -19.74 -32.57 20.57
N PHE A 425 -21.05 -32.33 20.52
CA PHE A 425 -21.57 -31.07 20.00
C PHE A 425 -21.04 -29.85 20.76
N GLU A 426 -20.75 -29.97 22.05
CA GLU A 426 -20.11 -28.91 22.83
C GLU A 426 -18.74 -28.50 22.24
N ASP A 427 -17.93 -29.48 21.82
CA ASP A 427 -16.64 -29.23 21.19
C ASP A 427 -16.80 -28.56 19.82
N ILE A 428 -17.83 -28.97 19.06
CA ILE A 428 -18.14 -28.38 17.75
C ILE A 428 -18.47 -26.89 17.94
N TYR A 429 -19.45 -26.56 18.78
CA TYR A 429 -19.83 -25.16 19.01
C TYR A 429 -18.66 -24.32 19.54
N THR A 430 -17.83 -24.86 20.42
CA THR A 430 -16.63 -24.17 20.93
C THR A 430 -15.62 -23.89 19.80
N THR A 431 -15.42 -24.86 18.90
CA THR A 431 -14.52 -24.72 17.74
C THR A 431 -15.06 -23.73 16.72
N VAL A 432 -16.36 -23.80 16.41
CA VAL A 432 -17.02 -22.85 15.49
C VAL A 432 -16.95 -21.42 16.04
N ALA A 433 -17.14 -21.25 17.36
CA ALA A 433 -16.94 -19.97 18.03
C ALA A 433 -15.49 -19.50 17.95
N SER A 434 -14.49 -20.35 18.17
CA SER A 434 -13.07 -19.94 18.10
C SER A 434 -12.70 -19.41 16.71
N PHE A 435 -13.23 -20.05 15.65
CA PHE A 435 -13.09 -19.62 14.25
C PHE A 435 -14.03 -18.49 13.80
N ALA A 436 -14.90 -17.99 14.68
CA ALA A 436 -15.85 -16.92 14.35
C ALA A 436 -16.81 -17.27 13.18
N ARG A 437 -17.19 -18.54 13.03
CA ARG A 437 -18.08 -19.03 11.97
C ARG A 437 -19.55 -18.81 12.31
N PHE A 438 -19.94 -17.53 12.30
CA PHE A 438 -21.27 -17.04 12.70
C PHE A 438 -22.43 -17.62 11.88
N ASP A 439 -22.20 -17.87 10.60
CA ASP A 439 -23.10 -18.54 9.68
C ASP A 439 -23.48 -19.95 10.17
N LEU A 440 -22.49 -20.69 10.65
CA LEU A 440 -22.67 -22.03 11.18
C LEU A 440 -23.28 -22.00 12.59
N ILE A 441 -22.88 -21.04 13.44
CA ILE A 441 -23.51 -20.85 14.76
C ILE A 441 -25.01 -20.63 14.62
N GLU A 442 -25.42 -19.70 13.74
CA GLU A 442 -26.82 -19.40 13.46
C GLU A 442 -27.58 -20.64 12.97
N TYR A 443 -27.02 -21.35 11.99
CA TYR A 443 -27.65 -22.56 11.45
C TYR A 443 -27.80 -23.66 12.51
N LEU A 444 -26.72 -24.02 13.19
CA LEU A 444 -26.75 -25.09 14.19
C LEU A 444 -27.74 -24.77 15.32
N TYR A 445 -27.75 -23.51 15.78
CA TYR A 445 -28.65 -23.04 16.83
C TYR A 445 -30.12 -23.08 16.39
N THR A 446 -30.44 -22.55 15.20
CA THR A 446 -31.82 -22.50 14.67
C THR A 446 -32.38 -23.87 14.35
N GLN A 447 -31.55 -24.83 13.90
CA GLN A 447 -31.95 -26.21 13.65
C GLN A 447 -31.97 -27.09 14.90
N ASN A 448 -31.60 -26.54 16.07
CA ASN A 448 -31.48 -27.26 17.34
C ASN A 448 -30.56 -28.51 17.25
N ILE A 449 -29.46 -28.40 16.50
CA ILE A 449 -28.48 -29.48 16.34
C ILE A 449 -27.58 -29.51 17.58
N GLY A 450 -27.48 -30.66 18.24
CA GLY A 450 -26.57 -30.89 19.35
C GLY A 450 -27.01 -30.37 20.71
N ASP A 451 -28.25 -29.87 20.81
CA ASP A 451 -28.92 -29.46 22.05
C ASP A 451 -28.06 -28.64 23.03
N ILE A 452 -27.58 -27.47 22.56
CA ILE A 452 -26.86 -26.50 23.40
C ILE A 452 -27.80 -25.62 24.24
N GLN A 453 -29.10 -25.90 24.21
CA GLN A 453 -30.16 -25.08 24.83
C GLN A 453 -30.48 -25.53 26.27
N HIS A 454 -29.62 -26.35 26.88
CA HIS A 454 -29.79 -26.91 28.23
C HIS A 454 -28.76 -26.41 29.25
N THR A 455 -29.07 -26.60 30.54
CA THR A 455 -28.43 -25.86 31.64
C THR A 455 -26.94 -26.17 31.83
N ASP A 456 -26.12 -25.12 31.69
CA ASP A 456 -24.66 -25.04 31.94
C ASP A 456 -23.80 -25.62 30.81
N CYS A 457 -23.98 -25.07 29.60
CA CYS A 457 -23.11 -25.32 28.44
C CYS A 457 -22.06 -24.20 28.27
N PRO A 458 -20.76 -24.45 28.52
CA PRO A 458 -19.66 -23.55 28.21
C PRO A 458 -19.58 -23.11 26.74
N ALA A 459 -19.94 -24.00 25.80
CA ALA A 459 -19.88 -23.68 24.37
C ALA A 459 -20.84 -22.55 23.97
N LEU A 460 -22.02 -22.48 24.59
CA LEU A 460 -22.96 -21.38 24.37
C LEU A 460 -22.38 -20.04 24.87
N GLN A 461 -21.74 -20.02 26.05
CA GLN A 461 -21.05 -18.81 26.54
C GLN A 461 -19.96 -18.37 25.56
N ALA A 462 -19.17 -19.30 25.03
CA ALA A 462 -18.12 -18.99 24.05
C ALA A 462 -18.70 -18.38 22.75
N CYS A 463 -19.83 -18.91 22.27
CA CYS A 463 -20.53 -18.36 21.10
C CYS A 463 -21.02 -16.92 21.36
N ILE A 464 -21.61 -16.66 22.54
CA ILE A 464 -22.08 -15.33 22.94
C ILE A 464 -20.91 -14.35 23.04
N GLU A 465 -19.84 -14.67 23.78
CA GLU A 465 -18.67 -13.80 23.93
C GLU A 465 -17.97 -13.51 22.59
N LYS A 466 -17.90 -14.52 21.71
CA LYS A 466 -17.34 -14.32 20.37
C LYS A 466 -18.18 -13.38 19.52
N SER A 467 -19.51 -13.50 19.58
CA SER A 467 -20.43 -12.61 18.85
C SER A 467 -20.28 -11.15 19.30
N ILE A 468 -20.04 -10.91 20.59
CA ILE A 468 -19.79 -9.58 21.15
C ILE A 468 -18.44 -9.04 20.68
N SER A 469 -17.35 -9.79 20.90
CA SER A 469 -16.00 -9.35 20.52
C SER A 469 -15.81 -9.13 19.02
N SER A 470 -16.63 -9.78 18.19
CA SER A 470 -16.60 -9.63 16.72
C SER A 470 -17.69 -8.69 16.18
N ASN A 471 -18.42 -7.98 17.04
CA ASN A 471 -19.49 -7.05 16.67
C ASN A 471 -20.61 -7.66 15.78
N ARG A 472 -21.03 -8.89 16.09
CA ARG A 472 -22.14 -9.59 15.43
C ARG A 472 -23.40 -9.56 16.29
N LEU A 473 -24.03 -8.39 16.31
CA LEU A 473 -25.25 -8.11 17.08
C LEU A 473 -26.43 -9.02 16.67
N ASP A 474 -26.51 -9.38 15.39
CA ASP A 474 -27.50 -10.30 14.85
C ASP A 474 -27.44 -11.67 15.53
N VAL A 475 -26.25 -12.28 15.57
CA VAL A 475 -26.02 -13.57 16.22
C VAL A 475 -26.14 -13.45 17.74
N PHE A 476 -25.62 -12.36 18.33
CA PHE A 476 -25.80 -12.11 19.76
C PHE A 476 -27.29 -12.08 20.15
N ASN A 477 -28.12 -11.36 19.40
CA ASN A 477 -29.55 -11.26 19.66
C ASN A 477 -30.26 -12.61 19.45
N LEU A 478 -29.86 -13.38 18.43
CA LEU A 478 -30.36 -14.73 18.20
C LEU A 478 -30.10 -15.63 19.42
N LEU A 479 -28.85 -15.71 19.86
CA LEU A 479 -28.43 -16.56 20.98
C LEU A 479 -29.02 -16.12 22.33
N CYS A 480 -29.24 -14.82 22.50
CA CYS A 480 -29.80 -14.24 23.73
C CYS A 480 -31.34 -14.12 23.73
N SER A 481 -32.02 -14.55 22.66
CA SER A 481 -33.49 -14.47 22.55
C SER A 481 -34.22 -15.40 23.52
N ALA A 482 -33.58 -16.47 23.97
CA ALA A 482 -34.19 -17.47 24.84
C ALA A 482 -33.99 -17.16 26.34
N ASP A 483 -35.03 -17.45 27.15
CA ASP A 483 -35.02 -17.14 28.58
C ASP A 483 -33.85 -17.77 29.36
N TYR A 484 -33.42 -18.97 28.95
CA TYR A 484 -32.32 -19.68 29.61
C TYR A 484 -30.95 -19.01 29.39
N ALA A 485 -30.81 -18.15 28.35
CA ALA A 485 -29.57 -17.45 28.05
C ALA A 485 -29.28 -16.31 29.06
N LYS A 486 -30.29 -15.87 29.83
CA LYS A 486 -30.20 -14.75 30.78
C LYS A 486 -29.07 -14.90 31.82
N LYS A 487 -28.75 -16.12 32.23
CA LYS A 487 -27.67 -16.39 33.21
C LYS A 487 -26.26 -16.12 32.67
N TYR A 488 -26.08 -16.11 31.36
CA TYR A 488 -24.80 -15.87 30.67
C TYR A 488 -24.53 -14.38 30.41
N LEU A 489 -25.55 -13.53 30.55
CA LEU A 489 -25.50 -12.09 30.26
C LEU A 489 -24.53 -11.33 31.19
N GLN A 490 -24.39 -11.76 32.45
CA GLN A 490 -23.51 -11.09 33.41
C GLN A 490 -22.03 -11.20 33.01
N LYS A 491 -21.56 -12.40 32.64
CA LYS A 491 -20.18 -12.61 32.15
C LYS A 491 -19.95 -11.87 30.82
N SER A 492 -20.96 -11.86 29.97
CA SER A 492 -20.96 -11.18 28.67
C SER A 492 -20.84 -9.65 28.77
N THR A 493 -21.23 -9.06 29.90
CA THR A 493 -21.14 -7.61 30.15
C THR A 493 -19.68 -7.15 30.20
N PHE A 494 -18.79 -7.94 30.79
CA PHE A 494 -17.37 -7.63 30.85
C PHE A 494 -16.73 -7.63 29.45
N GLU A 495 -17.08 -8.62 28.62
CA GLU A 495 -16.58 -8.72 27.26
C GLU A 495 -17.08 -7.57 26.37
N ALA A 496 -18.33 -7.12 26.57
CA ALA A 496 -18.87 -5.94 25.88
C ALA A 496 -18.10 -4.65 26.22
N VAL A 497 -17.70 -4.48 27.48
CA VAL A 497 -16.85 -3.36 27.91
C VAL A 497 -15.47 -3.44 27.28
N LYS A 498 -14.82 -4.60 27.35
CA LYS A 498 -13.48 -4.84 26.81
C LYS A 498 -13.43 -4.73 25.28
N SER A 499 -14.52 -5.03 24.59
CA SER A 499 -14.62 -4.98 23.12
C SER A 499 -15.24 -3.68 22.60
N ASN A 500 -15.43 -2.67 23.46
CA ASN A 500 -16.01 -1.36 23.14
C ASN A 500 -17.40 -1.41 22.46
N GLN A 501 -18.24 -2.39 22.83
CA GLN A 501 -19.56 -2.60 22.22
C GLN A 501 -20.67 -1.90 23.01
N VAL A 502 -20.81 -0.59 22.80
CA VAL A 502 -21.77 0.27 23.53
C VAL A 502 -23.23 -0.22 23.39
N ASP A 503 -23.64 -0.67 22.20
CA ASP A 503 -25.03 -1.06 21.96
C ASP A 503 -25.39 -2.42 22.58
N VAL A 504 -24.45 -3.38 22.55
CA VAL A 504 -24.57 -4.62 23.35
C VAL A 504 -24.68 -4.27 24.83
N LEU A 505 -23.84 -3.34 25.29
CA LEU A 505 -23.83 -2.91 26.68
C LEU A 505 -25.18 -2.31 27.09
N LYS A 506 -25.74 -1.41 26.27
CA LYS A 506 -27.09 -0.84 26.49
C LYS A 506 -28.14 -1.94 26.61
N TYR A 507 -28.18 -2.87 25.64
CA TYR A 507 -29.11 -4.01 25.66
C TYR A 507 -28.96 -4.86 26.94
N LEU A 508 -27.71 -5.17 27.33
CA LEU A 508 -27.43 -5.94 28.53
C LEU A 508 -27.92 -5.22 29.80
N PHE A 509 -27.68 -3.92 29.92
CA PHE A 509 -28.15 -3.13 31.08
C PHE A 509 -29.66 -2.94 31.12
N GLU A 510 -30.35 -2.88 29.97
CA GLU A 510 -31.81 -2.87 29.91
C GLU A 510 -32.42 -4.22 30.36
N SER A 511 -31.70 -5.32 30.10
CA SER A 511 -32.16 -6.68 30.43
C SER A 511 -31.85 -7.16 31.87
N GLN A 512 -30.89 -6.53 32.56
CA GLN A 512 -30.46 -6.93 33.91
C GLN A 512 -31.24 -6.18 35.02
N GLN A 513 -31.99 -6.92 35.84
CA GLN A 513 -32.63 -6.37 37.05
C GLN A 513 -31.75 -6.53 38.28
N ASN A 514 -31.29 -5.39 38.83
CA ASN A 514 -30.67 -5.18 40.14
C ASN A 514 -29.36 -5.96 40.45
N GLY A 515 -28.30 -5.21 40.79
CA GLY A 515 -27.06 -5.75 41.35
C GLY A 515 -25.82 -5.60 40.45
N THR A 516 -25.92 -4.97 39.29
CA THR A 516 -24.79 -4.74 38.38
C THR A 516 -23.80 -3.74 38.99
N ASP A 517 -22.53 -4.15 39.15
CA ASP A 517 -21.48 -3.27 39.67
C ASP A 517 -20.95 -2.34 38.56
N TYR A 518 -21.67 -1.23 38.34
CA TYR A 518 -21.32 -0.20 37.37
C TYR A 518 -19.90 0.34 37.57
N ASN A 519 -19.36 0.33 38.79
CA ASN A 519 -18.04 0.87 39.10
C ASN A 519 -16.93 0.01 38.49
N MET A 520 -17.03 -1.31 38.60
CA MET A 520 -16.06 -2.24 38.02
C MET A 520 -15.97 -2.05 36.49
N TYR A 521 -17.12 -1.97 35.81
CA TYR A 521 -17.18 -1.77 34.37
C TYR A 521 -16.68 -0.40 33.93
N PHE A 522 -16.97 0.65 34.71
CA PHE A 522 -16.46 1.99 34.46
C PHE A 522 -14.93 2.05 34.60
N MET A 523 -14.37 1.41 35.62
CA MET A 523 -12.92 1.32 35.81
C MET A 523 -12.24 0.59 34.65
N GLN A 524 -12.83 -0.49 34.14
CA GLN A 524 -12.31 -1.21 32.99
C GLN A 524 -12.40 -0.36 31.71
N ALA A 525 -13.55 0.26 31.43
CA ALA A 525 -13.72 1.16 30.28
C ALA A 525 -12.74 2.34 30.31
N SER A 526 -12.48 2.89 31.50
CA SER A 526 -11.53 4.00 31.69
C SER A 526 -10.08 3.56 31.44
N ARG A 527 -9.70 2.36 31.91
CA ARG A 527 -8.38 1.77 31.65
C ARG A 527 -8.15 1.50 30.17
N ASP A 528 -9.18 1.03 29.47
CA ASP A 528 -9.10 0.65 28.06
C ASP A 528 -9.33 1.85 27.11
N GLY A 529 -9.69 3.04 27.64
CA GLY A 529 -9.89 4.26 26.85
C GLY A 529 -11.23 4.32 26.10
N HIS A 530 -12.24 3.55 26.53
CA HIS A 530 -13.55 3.46 25.87
C HIS A 530 -14.50 4.58 26.32
N LEU A 531 -14.29 5.78 25.77
CA LEU A 531 -15.00 7.02 26.17
C LEU A 531 -16.53 6.89 26.09
N SER A 532 -17.07 6.33 25.02
CA SER A 532 -18.52 6.20 24.81
C SER A 532 -19.19 5.28 25.84
N ILE A 533 -18.49 4.22 26.26
CA ILE A 533 -18.93 3.35 27.35
C ILE A 533 -18.83 4.08 28.69
N ALA A 534 -17.73 4.80 28.94
CA ALA A 534 -17.53 5.56 30.17
C ALA A 534 -18.62 6.64 30.36
N GLU A 535 -18.95 7.38 29.30
CA GLU A 535 -20.04 8.37 29.30
C GLU A 535 -21.40 7.73 29.60
N PHE A 536 -21.72 6.62 28.93
CA PHE A 536 -22.96 5.88 29.18
C PHE A 536 -23.06 5.40 30.63
N LEU A 537 -21.97 4.85 31.18
CA LEU A 537 -21.93 4.36 32.56
C LEU A 537 -22.02 5.52 33.57
N ILE A 538 -21.38 6.67 33.32
CA ILE A 538 -21.49 7.87 34.16
C ILE A 538 -22.95 8.34 34.22
N GLN A 539 -23.63 8.40 33.07
CA GLN A 539 -25.04 8.77 33.03
C GLN A 539 -25.87 7.82 33.92
N LYS A 540 -25.67 6.50 33.80
CA LYS A 540 -26.38 5.52 34.63
C LYS A 540 -26.04 5.58 36.12
N ILE A 541 -24.78 5.86 36.47
CA ILE A 541 -24.36 6.06 37.86
C ILE A 541 -25.00 7.32 38.45
N SER A 542 -25.10 8.40 37.66
CA SER A 542 -25.69 9.69 38.08
C SER A 542 -27.19 9.60 38.37
N GLU A 543 -27.89 8.71 37.67
CA GLU A 543 -29.34 8.45 37.82
C GLU A 543 -29.66 7.62 39.09
N ASN A 544 -28.68 6.90 39.68
CA ASN A 544 -28.90 5.97 40.79
C ASN A 544 -28.46 6.53 42.16
N GLN A 545 -29.43 6.98 42.97
CA GLN A 545 -29.21 7.59 44.30
C GLN A 545 -28.42 6.71 45.30
N THR A 546 -28.48 5.39 45.16
CA THR A 546 -27.80 4.44 46.07
C THR A 546 -26.29 4.42 45.85
N ILE A 547 -25.84 4.60 44.60
CA ILE A 547 -24.41 4.57 44.23
C ILE A 547 -23.74 5.90 44.61
N ARG A 548 -24.48 7.02 44.61
CA ARG A 548 -24.05 8.30 45.16
C ARG A 548 -23.59 8.23 46.63
N ASN A 549 -24.02 7.27 47.44
CA ASN A 549 -23.59 7.21 48.84
C ASN A 549 -22.29 6.42 49.05
N ASN A 550 -21.83 5.66 48.04
CA ASN A 550 -20.52 5.01 48.03
C ASN A 550 -19.40 5.95 47.46
N ILE A 551 -19.68 7.27 47.38
CA ILE A 551 -18.84 8.37 46.86
C ILE A 551 -17.46 8.54 47.55
N ASN A 552 -17.08 7.75 48.55
CA ASN A 552 -15.74 7.87 49.14
C ASN A 552 -14.61 7.42 48.20
N TYR A 553 -14.91 6.64 47.15
CA TYR A 553 -13.93 6.29 46.10
C TYR A 553 -13.87 7.32 44.95
N LEU A 554 -14.89 8.17 44.79
CA LEU A 554 -14.93 9.22 43.75
C LEU A 554 -13.97 10.39 44.04
N LYS A 555 -13.49 10.55 45.28
CA LYS A 555 -12.38 11.49 45.59
C LYS A 555 -11.05 11.14 44.91
N PHE A 556 -10.89 9.91 44.44
CA PHE A 556 -9.75 9.48 43.62
C PHE A 556 -9.98 9.69 42.11
N LEU A 557 -11.24 9.93 41.71
CA LEU A 557 -11.73 10.00 40.32
C LEU A 557 -11.95 11.43 39.81
N ASP A 558 -11.74 12.46 40.63
CA ASP A 558 -11.82 13.87 40.22
C ASP A 558 -10.62 14.34 39.35
N ILE A 559 -9.69 13.45 38.99
CA ILE A 559 -8.66 13.75 37.99
C ILE A 559 -9.15 13.18 36.65
N PHE A 560 -9.97 13.97 35.97
CA PHE A 560 -10.21 13.79 34.54
C PHE A 560 -8.87 13.94 33.81
N ILE A 561 -8.31 12.83 33.30
CA ILE A 561 -7.29 12.90 32.24
C ILE A 561 -8.06 13.16 30.95
N LEU A 562 -8.44 14.41 30.77
CA LEU A 562 -8.92 14.88 29.47
C LEU A 562 -7.71 14.86 28.54
N LYS A 563 -7.66 13.85 27.67
CA LYS A 563 -6.95 13.94 26.39
C LYS A 563 -7.73 14.92 25.50
N ILE A 564 -7.86 16.17 25.94
CA ILE A 564 -8.38 17.26 25.11
C ILE A 564 -7.20 17.77 24.31
N ILE A 565 -7.27 17.51 23.00
CA ILE A 565 -6.69 18.35 21.96
C ILE A 565 -7.09 19.78 22.32
N ALA A 566 -6.16 20.55 22.89
CA ALA A 566 -6.43 21.92 23.32
C ALA A 566 -7.03 22.71 22.14
N VAL A 567 -7.97 23.61 22.43
CA VAL A 567 -8.31 24.70 21.51
C VAL A 567 -7.31 25.82 21.84
N SER A 568 -6.78 26.53 20.84
CA SER A 568 -5.67 27.51 21.03
C SER A 568 -5.90 28.54 22.13
N ASP A 569 -7.17 28.84 22.46
CA ASP A 569 -7.54 29.81 23.49
C ASP A 569 -7.30 29.32 24.94
N ASP A 570 -7.01 28.02 25.15
CA ASP A 570 -6.83 27.41 26.48
C ASP A 570 -5.40 27.51 27.04
N ILE A 571 -4.38 27.78 26.23
CA ILE A 571 -2.97 27.81 26.69
C ILE A 571 -2.77 28.87 27.78
N ARG A 572 -3.50 29.98 27.68
CA ARG A 572 -3.47 31.06 28.68
C ARG A 572 -4.07 30.65 30.03
N SER A 573 -4.99 29.69 30.04
CA SER A 573 -5.61 29.17 31.28
C SER A 573 -4.67 28.29 32.11
N LEU A 574 -3.53 27.86 31.54
CA LEU A 574 -2.50 27.12 32.29
C LEU A 574 -1.90 27.96 33.44
N TRP A 575 -1.91 29.28 33.30
CA TRP A 575 -1.38 30.20 34.31
C TRP A 575 -2.34 30.41 35.49
N ASP A 576 -3.57 29.88 35.43
CA ASP A 576 -4.53 29.88 36.53
C ASP A 576 -4.20 28.82 37.61
N ILE A 577 -3.25 27.92 37.33
CA ILE A 577 -2.81 26.89 38.29
C ILE A 577 -2.21 27.56 39.53
N ASP A 578 -2.76 27.25 40.71
CA ASP A 578 -2.16 27.67 41.98
C ASP A 578 -0.85 26.90 42.25
N ARG A 579 0.27 27.46 41.77
CA ARG A 579 1.59 26.86 41.94
C ARG A 579 2.27 27.18 43.27
N SER A 580 1.58 27.79 44.24
CA SER A 580 2.19 28.29 45.47
C SER A 580 3.07 27.26 46.16
N GLU A 581 4.30 27.62 46.53
CA GLU A 581 5.28 26.69 47.08
C GLU A 581 6.34 27.37 47.96
N VAL A 582 6.92 26.59 48.86
CA VAL A 582 8.03 27.00 49.72
C VAL A 582 9.22 26.09 49.44
N ILE A 583 10.24 26.63 48.79
CA ILE A 583 11.51 25.96 48.55
C ILE A 583 12.43 26.26 49.73
N LYS A 584 12.91 25.22 50.43
CA LYS A 584 13.83 25.34 51.58
C LYS A 584 15.29 25.11 51.18
N SER A 585 15.49 24.28 50.16
CA SER A 585 16.79 23.97 49.58
C SER A 585 16.64 23.68 48.09
N ILE A 586 17.73 23.90 47.36
CA ILE A 586 17.86 23.64 45.93
C ILE A 586 19.02 22.66 45.70
N TYR A 587 19.02 21.99 44.55
CA TYR A 587 20.18 21.25 44.06
C TYR A 587 20.98 22.08 43.08
N LYS A 588 22.31 21.95 43.15
CA LYS A 588 23.24 22.37 42.09
C LYS A 588 23.98 21.16 41.55
N VAL A 589 24.21 21.12 40.25
CA VAL A 589 25.03 20.09 39.63
C VAL A 589 26.50 20.45 39.81
N SER A 590 27.27 19.58 40.47
CA SER A 590 28.73 19.67 40.61
C SER A 590 29.39 18.43 40.01
N LYS A 591 30.71 18.44 39.87
CA LYS A 591 31.48 17.23 39.59
C LYS A 591 32.06 16.67 40.89
N ASP A 592 31.99 15.36 41.06
CA ASP A 592 32.67 14.66 42.14
C ASP A 592 34.18 14.50 41.85
N GLY A 593 34.92 13.90 42.80
CA GLY A 593 36.36 13.67 42.64
C GLY A 593 36.74 12.73 41.48
N ALA A 594 35.78 12.01 40.90
CA ALA A 594 35.95 11.15 39.73
C ALA A 594 35.47 11.83 38.42
N GLY A 595 35.01 13.08 38.48
CA GLY A 595 34.53 13.84 37.33
C GLY A 595 33.06 13.59 36.96
N SER A 596 32.34 12.75 37.70
CA SER A 596 30.93 12.43 37.47
C SER A 596 30.02 13.55 37.98
N LYS A 597 28.91 13.81 37.29
CA LYS A 597 27.93 14.83 37.71
C LYS A 597 27.17 14.34 38.95
N VAL A 598 27.14 15.15 40.00
CA VAL A 598 26.45 14.88 41.26
C VAL A 598 25.58 16.06 41.69
N LEU A 599 24.46 15.78 42.33
CA LEU A 599 23.57 16.78 42.92
C LEU A 599 24.08 17.18 44.31
N VAL A 600 24.33 18.47 44.51
CA VAL A 600 24.73 19.03 45.81
C VAL A 600 23.58 19.86 46.35
N GLU A 601 23.02 19.46 47.49
CA GLU A 601 21.96 20.22 48.16
C GLU A 601 22.54 21.51 48.76
N CYS A 602 21.92 22.63 48.44
CA CYS A 602 22.26 23.96 48.92
C CYS A 602 21.04 24.57 49.62
N PRO A 603 21.16 25.08 50.86
CA PRO A 603 20.06 25.78 51.51
C PRO A 603 19.71 27.06 50.75
N LYS A 604 18.44 27.22 50.37
CA LYS A 604 17.90 28.40 49.71
C LYS A 604 16.42 28.50 50.03
N TYR A 605 16.07 29.50 50.84
CA TYR A 605 14.68 29.74 51.22
C TYR A 605 14.02 30.67 50.21
N GLN A 606 12.99 30.19 49.51
CA GLN A 606 12.22 30.95 48.54
C GLN A 606 10.74 30.60 48.64
N VAL A 607 9.88 31.62 48.67
CA VAL A 607 8.44 31.47 48.73
C VAL A 607 7.84 32.01 47.44
N TYR A 608 6.98 31.21 46.82
CA TYR A 608 6.25 31.55 45.62
C TYR A 608 4.75 31.52 45.93
N ASN A 609 4.04 32.59 45.62
CA ASN A 609 2.59 32.75 45.85
C ASN A 609 1.82 32.76 44.51
N GLY A 610 2.22 31.90 43.57
CA GLY A 610 1.80 31.93 42.16
C GLY A 610 2.97 32.12 41.21
N PHE A 611 2.73 32.09 39.89
CA PHE A 611 3.77 32.24 38.86
C PHE A 611 4.52 33.58 39.01
N PRO A 612 5.87 33.61 38.84
CA PRO A 612 6.63 34.86 38.87
C PRO A 612 6.16 35.81 37.76
N PRO A 613 6.20 37.14 37.97
CA PRO A 613 5.90 38.10 36.91
C PRO A 613 6.81 37.90 35.70
N GLY A 614 6.23 37.88 34.48
CA GLY A 614 6.98 37.72 33.23
C GLY A 614 7.12 36.28 32.72
N GLU A 615 6.77 35.26 33.52
CA GLU A 615 6.80 33.87 33.05
C GLU A 615 5.78 33.58 31.94
N PRO A 616 4.51 34.03 32.03
CA PRO A 616 3.55 33.82 30.95
C PRO A 616 4.03 34.39 29.61
N GLU A 617 4.59 35.59 29.61
CA GLU A 617 5.11 36.24 28.40
C GLU A 617 6.32 35.50 27.82
N LYS A 618 7.14 34.88 28.68
CA LYS A 618 8.31 34.09 28.28
C LYS A 618 7.92 32.74 27.67
N TYR A 619 6.97 32.03 28.27
CA TYR A 619 6.67 30.63 27.92
C TYR A 619 5.44 30.45 27.03
N ASN A 620 4.51 31.41 26.95
CA ASN A 620 3.37 31.32 26.03
C ASN A 620 3.79 31.08 24.58
N PRO A 621 4.77 31.81 23.99
CA PRO A 621 5.20 31.55 22.62
C PRO A 621 5.74 30.12 22.42
N VAL A 622 6.42 29.56 23.43
CA VAL A 622 6.95 28.19 23.38
C VAL A 622 5.82 27.16 23.42
N LEU A 623 4.79 27.40 24.24
CA LEU A 623 3.62 26.54 24.35
C LEU A 623 2.73 26.61 23.11
N GLU A 624 2.51 27.80 22.56
CA GLU A 624 1.76 28.02 21.31
C GLU A 624 2.47 27.35 20.13
N ASP A 625 3.79 27.51 20.02
CA ASP A 625 4.60 26.87 18.98
C ASP A 625 4.65 25.33 19.12
N CYS A 626 4.71 24.81 20.34
CA CYS A 626 4.56 23.39 20.64
C CYS A 626 3.16 22.88 20.24
N PHE A 627 2.12 23.65 20.54
CA PHE A 627 0.74 23.33 20.18
C PHE A 627 0.53 23.29 18.67
N ASP A 628 1.04 24.28 17.93
CA ASP A 628 0.94 24.36 16.47
C ASP A 628 1.62 23.17 15.77
N ARG A 629 2.64 22.57 16.40
CA ARG A 629 3.29 21.34 15.94
C ARG A 629 2.62 20.04 16.40
N GLY A 630 1.46 20.12 17.04
CA GLY A 630 0.74 18.95 17.55
C GLY A 630 1.32 18.35 18.84
N GLY A 631 1.91 19.20 19.70
CA GLY A 631 2.34 18.83 21.05
C GLY A 631 1.27 18.09 21.85
N TYR A 632 1.70 17.25 22.79
CA TYR A 632 0.79 16.49 23.66
C TYR A 632 0.49 17.31 24.91
N PHE A 633 -0.76 17.76 25.05
CA PHE A 633 -1.24 18.51 26.21
C PHE A 633 -2.13 17.62 27.06
N CYS A 634 -1.74 17.42 28.31
CA CYS A 634 -2.55 16.75 29.33
C CYS A 634 -2.96 17.80 30.37
N VAL A 635 -4.24 18.12 30.45
CA VAL A 635 -4.76 19.19 31.32
C VAL A 635 -5.81 18.63 32.26
N ILE A 636 -5.65 18.89 33.56
CA ILE A 636 -6.59 18.52 34.61
C ILE A 636 -7.44 19.74 34.91
N ARG A 637 -8.76 19.58 34.80
CA ARG A 637 -9.73 20.64 35.10
C ARG A 637 -10.65 20.23 36.23
N ASP A 638 -11.06 21.21 37.01
CA ASP A 638 -12.14 21.06 37.96
C ASP A 638 -13.46 20.83 37.19
N PRO A 639 -14.20 19.73 37.44
CA PRO A 639 -15.36 19.37 36.63
C PRO A 639 -16.56 20.31 36.80
N VAL A 640 -16.57 21.15 37.84
CA VAL A 640 -17.68 22.06 38.15
C VAL A 640 -17.39 23.49 37.68
N SER A 641 -16.19 23.99 37.95
CA SER A 641 -15.75 25.36 37.64
C SER A 641 -14.96 25.48 36.34
N ASN A 642 -14.56 24.35 35.73
CA ASN A 642 -13.73 24.27 34.53
C ASN A 642 -12.31 24.90 34.67
N ARG A 643 -11.90 25.28 35.89
CA ARG A 643 -10.58 25.85 36.19
C ARG A 643 -9.48 24.80 35.99
N VAL A 644 -8.34 25.20 35.41
CA VAL A 644 -7.17 24.32 35.30
C VAL A 644 -6.54 24.12 36.68
N LEU A 645 -6.42 22.87 37.10
CA LEU A 645 -5.83 22.47 38.38
C LEU A 645 -4.41 21.92 38.24
N GLY A 646 -4.05 21.48 37.04
CA GLY A 646 -2.72 20.96 36.73
C GLY A 646 -2.58 20.68 35.23
N ALA A 647 -1.35 20.67 34.73
CA ALA A 647 -1.09 20.33 33.34
C ALA A 647 0.31 19.76 33.14
N ALA A 648 0.45 18.98 32.07
CA ALA A 648 1.71 18.50 31.54
C ALA A 648 1.73 18.61 30.01
N VAL A 649 2.86 19.05 29.45
CA VAL A 649 2.99 19.30 28.01
C VAL A 649 4.28 18.67 27.49
N LEU A 650 4.16 17.83 26.47
CA LEU A 650 5.29 17.24 25.74
C LEU A 650 5.38 17.84 24.33
N ASP A 651 6.57 18.32 23.95
CA ASP A 651 6.81 18.73 22.57
C ASP A 651 6.92 17.52 21.64
N THR A 652 6.56 17.70 20.37
CA THR A 652 6.79 16.74 19.28
C THR A 652 8.17 16.93 18.64
N LYS A 653 8.84 18.06 18.86
CA LYS A 653 10.24 18.27 18.45
C LYS A 653 11.13 17.27 19.19
N LYS A 654 11.69 16.31 18.45
CA LYS A 654 12.63 15.34 19.00
C LYS A 654 14.00 15.99 19.21
N ILE A 655 14.62 15.69 20.34
CA ILE A 655 15.96 16.15 20.72
C ILE A 655 16.84 14.99 21.20
N GLY A 656 18.07 15.30 21.61
CA GLY A 656 19.06 14.30 22.00
C GLY A 656 19.93 13.85 20.82
N VAL A 657 21.01 13.14 21.12
CA VAL A 657 22.02 12.72 20.11
C VAL A 657 21.40 11.87 19.00
N ASP A 658 20.43 11.03 19.36
CA ASP A 658 19.78 10.08 18.45
C ASP A 658 18.43 10.60 17.91
N ASN A 659 18.04 11.86 18.20
CA ASN A 659 16.74 12.45 17.86
C ASN A 659 15.55 11.58 18.28
N ASP A 660 15.59 11.04 19.49
CA ASP A 660 14.64 10.07 20.02
C ASP A 660 14.04 10.44 21.38
N LEU A 661 14.38 11.62 21.92
CA LEU A 661 13.84 12.13 23.17
C LEU A 661 12.78 13.22 22.92
N LEU A 662 11.70 13.20 23.71
CA LEU A 662 10.76 14.33 23.78
C LEU A 662 11.08 15.24 24.96
N THR A 663 10.80 16.53 24.83
CA THR A 663 10.96 17.49 25.92
C THR A 663 9.68 17.61 26.73
N LEU A 664 9.78 17.51 28.06
CA LEU A 664 8.71 17.93 28.97
C LEU A 664 8.77 19.45 29.11
N VAL A 665 7.94 20.16 28.33
CA VAL A 665 7.97 21.62 28.19
C VAL A 665 7.30 22.31 29.38
N PHE A 666 6.24 21.72 29.92
CA PHE A 666 5.50 22.29 31.04
C PHE A 666 5.00 21.18 31.93
N PHE A 667 5.19 21.30 33.23
CA PHE A 667 4.60 20.38 34.20
C PHE A 667 4.36 21.09 35.53
N PHE A 668 3.09 21.35 35.83
CA PHE A 668 2.70 21.97 37.09
C PHE A 668 1.43 21.32 37.62
N ILE A 669 1.46 21.02 38.93
CA ILE A 669 0.30 20.51 39.67
C ILE A 669 0.00 21.50 40.79
N GLY A 670 -1.24 22.01 40.78
CA GLY A 670 -1.70 22.97 41.76
C GLY A 670 -1.68 22.40 43.18
N VAL A 671 -1.60 23.27 44.20
CA VAL A 671 -1.52 22.89 45.62
C VAL A 671 -2.59 21.86 46.01
N GLU A 672 -3.80 22.00 45.46
CA GLU A 672 -4.97 21.14 45.71
C GLU A 672 -4.80 19.68 45.25
N LEU A 673 -3.89 19.41 44.31
CA LEU A 673 -3.67 18.10 43.69
C LEU A 673 -2.35 17.43 44.11
N ARG A 674 -1.45 18.13 44.80
CA ARG A 674 -0.15 17.57 45.21
C ARG A 674 -0.33 16.41 46.19
N GLY A 675 0.50 15.38 46.05
CA GLY A 675 0.45 14.18 46.90
C GLY A 675 -0.68 13.18 46.57
N LYS A 676 -1.48 13.45 45.53
CA LYS A 676 -2.58 12.56 45.09
C LYS A 676 -2.19 11.56 43.98
N GLY A 677 -0.89 11.41 43.69
CA GLY A 677 -0.37 10.35 42.82
C GLY A 677 -0.46 10.59 41.31
N PHE A 678 -0.65 11.84 40.85
CA PHE A 678 -0.64 12.17 39.43
C PHE A 678 0.78 12.15 38.82
N CYS A 679 0.98 11.42 37.72
CA CYS A 679 2.25 11.36 37.00
C CYS A 679 2.01 11.14 35.49
N VAL A 680 2.39 12.11 34.65
CA VAL A 680 2.26 11.99 33.18
C VAL A 680 3.37 11.15 32.55
N LEU A 681 4.46 10.92 33.29
CA LEU A 681 5.68 10.28 32.74
C LEU A 681 5.44 8.83 32.28
N SER A 682 4.45 8.14 32.85
CA SER A 682 4.05 6.80 32.42
C SER A 682 3.31 6.78 31.08
N GLU A 683 2.60 7.85 30.75
CA GLU A 683 1.82 7.96 29.52
C GLU A 683 2.73 8.23 28.32
N ALA A 684 3.80 8.99 28.55
CA ALA A 684 4.83 9.24 27.54
C ALA A 684 5.48 7.95 27.00
N LYS A 685 5.53 6.87 27.80
CA LYS A 685 6.04 5.54 27.38
C LYS A 685 5.23 4.91 26.25
N GLN A 686 3.99 5.33 26.05
CA GLN A 686 3.10 4.78 25.04
C GLN A 686 3.21 5.51 23.69
N ILE A 687 4.09 6.52 23.58
CA ILE A 687 4.29 7.28 22.33
C ILE A 687 5.30 6.55 21.45
N ASP A 688 4.86 6.14 20.26
CA ASP A 688 5.69 5.39 19.31
C ASP A 688 6.91 6.19 18.82
N GLY A 689 8.06 5.51 18.78
CA GLY A 689 9.31 6.09 18.25
C GLY A 689 9.97 7.12 19.16
N VAL A 690 9.74 7.03 20.47
CA VAL A 690 10.36 7.82 21.54
C VAL A 690 11.02 6.88 22.53
N ASN A 691 12.31 7.10 22.83
CA ASN A 691 13.09 6.26 23.74
C ASN A 691 13.26 6.88 25.14
N GLY A 692 12.75 8.10 25.33
CA GLY A 692 12.77 8.76 26.64
C GLY A 692 12.34 10.21 26.63
N LEU A 693 12.44 10.84 27.80
CA LEU A 693 12.13 12.24 28.04
C LEU A 693 13.38 13.01 28.48
N TYR A 694 13.54 14.21 27.93
CA TYR A 694 14.44 15.25 28.43
C TYR A 694 13.64 16.21 29.32
N ILE A 695 14.12 16.45 30.55
CA ILE A 695 13.42 17.24 31.55
C ILE A 695 14.36 18.34 32.07
N SER A 696 14.00 19.60 31.84
CA SER A 696 14.63 20.76 32.49
C SER A 696 13.86 21.05 33.77
N ALA A 697 14.42 20.67 34.93
CA ALA A 697 13.74 20.77 36.21
C ALA A 697 14.23 21.99 37.00
N ILE A 698 13.29 22.82 37.48
CA ILE A 698 13.57 23.87 38.47
C ILE A 698 14.35 23.24 39.63
N PRO A 699 15.45 23.85 40.10
CA PRO A 699 16.41 23.22 41.00
C PRO A 699 15.88 23.00 42.43
N GLY A 700 14.60 23.24 42.71
CA GLY A 700 14.00 22.98 44.02
C GLY A 700 14.13 21.51 44.42
N LYS A 701 14.57 21.25 45.66
CA LYS A 701 14.81 19.88 46.16
C LYS A 701 13.63 18.94 45.93
N ASN A 702 12.42 19.37 46.29
CA ASN A 702 11.22 18.53 46.13
C ASN A 702 10.91 18.18 44.67
N THR A 703 11.18 19.10 43.74
CA THR A 703 10.93 18.92 42.30
C THR A 703 11.92 17.92 41.71
N VAL A 704 13.20 18.07 42.03
CA VAL A 704 14.24 17.16 41.55
C VAL A 704 14.08 15.78 42.20
N ASP A 705 13.82 15.71 43.50
CA ASP A 705 13.57 14.45 44.23
C ASP A 705 12.39 13.69 43.62
N PHE A 706 11.33 14.40 43.21
CA PHE A 706 10.19 13.80 42.52
C PHE A 706 10.64 13.10 41.23
N TYR A 707 11.38 13.78 40.35
CA TYR A 707 11.82 13.19 39.09
C TYR A 707 12.80 12.01 39.31
N ILE A 708 13.73 12.12 40.26
CA ILE A 708 14.63 11.02 40.62
C ILE A 708 13.85 9.81 41.13
N ALA A 709 12.80 10.02 41.96
CA ALA A 709 11.93 8.94 42.42
C ALA A 709 11.14 8.26 41.29
N GLN A 710 10.89 8.96 40.18
CA GLN A 710 10.30 8.40 38.95
C GLN A 710 11.32 7.68 38.06
N GLY A 711 12.59 7.61 38.47
CA GLY A 711 13.67 6.93 37.73
C GLY A 711 14.48 7.84 36.80
N CYS A 712 14.30 9.16 36.86
CA CYS A 712 15.10 10.09 36.08
C CYS A 712 16.57 10.11 36.58
N LYS A 713 17.50 10.40 35.68
CA LYS A 713 18.94 10.54 35.98
C LYS A 713 19.47 11.86 35.42
N LEU A 714 20.60 12.33 35.94
CA LEU A 714 21.31 13.47 35.34
C LEU A 714 21.72 13.13 33.91
N ILE A 715 21.52 14.07 32.99
CA ILE A 715 21.89 13.86 31.59
C ILE A 715 23.39 14.09 31.38
N ASP A 716 24.03 13.23 30.58
CA ASP A 716 25.47 13.32 30.29
C ASP A 716 25.76 14.46 29.30
N THR A 717 25.02 14.49 28.19
CA THR A 717 25.12 15.50 27.12
C THR A 717 23.93 16.46 27.22
N LEU A 718 24.20 17.74 27.45
CA LEU A 718 23.17 18.78 27.54
C LEU A 718 22.69 19.16 26.14
N ASP A 719 21.38 19.44 26.01
CA ASP A 719 20.88 20.16 24.84
C ASP A 719 21.30 21.63 24.94
N GLN A 720 21.96 22.15 23.91
CA GLN A 720 22.57 23.47 23.95
C GLN A 720 21.51 24.59 24.02
N GLU A 721 20.42 24.46 23.27
CA GLU A 721 19.35 25.47 23.20
C GLU A 721 18.60 25.54 24.55
N LEU A 722 18.27 24.38 25.13
CA LEU A 722 17.60 24.31 26.44
C LEU A 722 18.51 24.78 27.58
N TYR A 723 19.78 24.40 27.57
CA TYR A 723 20.72 24.81 28.61
C TYR A 723 21.01 26.32 28.58
N GLU A 724 21.14 26.91 27.39
CA GLU A 724 21.30 28.37 27.24
C GLU A 724 20.05 29.12 27.72
N ARG A 725 18.86 28.55 27.52
CA ARG A 725 17.59 29.12 28.00
C ARG A 725 17.41 29.01 29.52
N GLU A 726 17.86 27.92 30.11
CA GLU A 726 17.69 27.54 31.52
C GLU A 726 18.99 26.98 32.13
N PRO A 727 20.01 27.84 32.33
CA PRO A 727 21.34 27.39 32.77
C PRO A 727 21.40 26.99 34.25
N GLU A 728 20.43 27.44 35.06
CA GLU A 728 20.35 27.16 36.49
C GLU A 728 19.48 25.93 36.82
N ASP A 729 18.81 25.36 35.81
CA ASP A 729 17.94 24.19 35.98
C ASP A 729 18.76 22.89 36.03
N VAL A 730 18.17 21.87 36.65
CA VAL A 730 18.73 20.53 36.71
C VAL A 730 18.20 19.73 35.51
N HIS A 731 19.08 19.48 34.56
CA HIS A 731 18.75 18.75 33.32
C HIS A 731 18.81 17.23 33.56
N LEU A 732 17.68 16.57 33.35
CA LEU A 732 17.45 15.15 33.64
C LEU A 732 16.97 14.40 32.39
N ILE A 733 17.18 13.08 32.40
CA ILE A 733 16.67 12.16 31.39
C ILE A 733 15.91 11.00 32.05
N LEU A 734 14.77 10.65 31.48
CA LEU A 734 14.04 9.42 31.77
C LEU A 734 14.04 8.53 30.52
N LYS A 735 14.79 7.43 30.52
CA LYS A 735 14.75 6.45 29.42
C LYS A 735 13.65 5.42 29.66
N PHE A 736 12.97 5.01 28.60
CA PHE A 736 11.84 4.08 28.66
C PHE A 736 12.25 2.61 28.72
#